data_AF-A0A0A0DKI2-F1
#
_entry.id   AF-A0A0A0DKI2-F1
#
_cell.length_a   1.000
_cell.length_b   1.000
_cell.length_c   1.000
_cell.angle_alpha   90.00
_cell.angle_beta   90.00
_cell.angle_gamma   90.00
#
_symmetry.space_group_name_H-M   'P 1'
#
loop_
_entity.id
_entity.type
_entity.pdbx_description
1 polymer ?
#
loop_
_entity_poly.entity_id
_entity_poly.type
_entity_poly.pdbx_seq_one_letter_code
_entity_poly.pdbx_strand_id
1 'polypeptide(L)'
;MENSTQRYERRLNRAHFAHLHAVAEGLAPEDAAQRFLAADSRAAARRLHEQTVQLLRAIVQRRGDPRWRLVMLIGRIKQIRPAEPVLATATAAAGPSLPINNPPLKAAPSSFVPQTLEQWIQATGIDPGDWGERELLEFYEQDCREAAREAEEAHAADRDRGQATDKAVRGTEGLPAASTAAQKDQDQAERRRSRALRLVARQRELLREIEPLAVVAAHRSDRLGLWLDDVTAHRMERSGLLLLGELLDRISNQDRGGLWYRHLPAIGATKASRIEAYVATLIPPSTRRSPSLQERIGQLLSADEAGANSVQVGITSAAQLRLLLPSTLDGSCGINRATPSTAGTRATNDLAAIQAWIQARVGTPGEDGFTSQTARAYRLEAERLLLWCLIERRKPLSSLDSEDCAAYKAFLADVPEEWISRRRAARHQPGWAPFAGKLTRTSQQHALTIVCAMFRWLVEARYLASNPWIHVKTRLGDDPRHSELDSRALTPAAWGAIMSYIETQPPSAARSRAAFVLDFSLGVGLRSAELIAATLGDFVQVDGHWALPVHGKGKRNRTVAVPGQAVRALETYLRARGLPQLALAVQETPYAPLVASVNDTTASVGYRSLYDSLKVWMGNGIRASRDLTSAEKDTALRASLHWLRHTCGTRSLERGVTVPELQGQLGHADPRTTMRYGKTQLQERQSAFERAFS
;
A
#
# COMPACT_ATOMS: atom_id res chain seq x y z
N MET A 1 38.50 -20.17 14.56
CA MET A 1 37.56 -19.70 15.59
C MET A 1 38.12 -18.41 16.15
N GLU A 2 37.54 -17.26 15.82
CA GLU A 2 37.99 -15.96 16.32
C GLU A 2 37.03 -15.40 17.36
N ASN A 3 37.57 -14.70 18.35
CA ASN A 3 36.89 -14.40 19.61
C ASN A 3 36.05 -13.10 19.52
N SER A 4 35.00 -13.13 18.69
CA SER A 4 34.14 -11.96 18.41
C SER A 4 33.20 -11.61 19.57
N THR A 5 33.76 -11.03 20.63
CA THR A 5 33.02 -10.26 21.63
C THR A 5 33.36 -8.77 21.51
N GLN A 6 32.97 -8.15 20.38
CA GLN A 6 32.92 -6.69 20.28
C GLN A 6 31.90 -6.15 21.29
N ARG A 7 32.40 -5.83 22.48
CA ARG A 7 31.62 -5.35 23.61
C ARG A 7 31.28 -3.88 23.39
N TYR A 8 30.15 -3.61 22.74
CA TYR A 8 29.66 -2.27 22.45
C TYR A 8 29.73 -1.35 23.68
N GLU A 9 30.25 -0.13 23.52
CA GLU A 9 30.20 0.90 24.56
C GLU A 9 28.77 1.42 24.72
N ARG A 10 28.02 0.74 25.60
CA ARG A 10 26.62 1.07 25.92
C ARG A 10 26.47 2.49 26.46
N ARG A 11 25.38 3.14 26.06
CA ARG A 11 25.07 4.54 26.38
C ARG A 11 23.98 4.62 27.45
N LEU A 12 24.09 5.60 28.35
CA LEU A 12 23.02 5.90 29.31
C LEU A 12 21.93 6.74 28.64
N ASN A 13 20.69 6.52 29.06
CA ASN A 13 19.51 7.27 28.64
C ASN A 13 18.57 7.48 29.84
N ARG A 14 17.45 8.20 29.65
CA ARG A 14 16.49 8.51 30.72
C ARG A 14 15.92 7.26 31.42
N ALA A 15 15.80 6.13 30.73
CA ALA A 15 15.35 4.88 31.34
C ALA A 15 16.39 4.25 32.28
N HIS A 16 17.69 4.44 32.02
CA HIS A 16 18.75 4.09 32.96
C HIS A 16 18.72 4.99 34.21
N PHE A 17 18.42 6.28 34.06
CA PHE A 17 18.24 7.18 35.21
C PHE A 17 16.96 6.86 35.99
N ALA A 18 15.84 6.57 35.33
CA ALA A 18 14.60 6.10 35.97
C ALA A 18 14.82 4.78 36.74
N HIS A 19 15.58 3.83 36.17
CA HIS A 19 16.01 2.62 36.85
C HIS A 19 16.79 2.94 38.13
N LEU A 20 17.84 3.77 38.04
CA LEU A 20 18.68 4.12 39.18
C LEU A 20 17.92 4.91 40.25
N HIS A 21 16.99 5.79 39.86
CA HIS A 21 16.08 6.47 40.78
C HIS A 21 15.19 5.49 41.54
N ALA A 22 14.52 4.56 40.84
CA ALA A 22 13.66 3.57 41.48
C ALA A 22 14.44 2.65 42.45
N VAL A 23 15.69 2.28 42.10
CA VAL A 23 16.55 1.50 43.01
C VAL A 23 17.03 2.33 44.20
N ALA A 24 17.30 3.64 44.03
CA ALA A 24 17.57 4.53 45.15
C ALA A 24 16.35 4.68 46.08
N GLU A 25 15.13 4.67 45.52
CA GLU A 25 13.87 4.69 46.29
C GLU A 25 13.51 3.35 46.95
N GLY A 26 14.34 2.30 46.78
CA GLY A 26 14.22 1.03 47.50
C GLY A 26 13.52 -0.10 46.73
N LEU A 27 13.21 0.09 45.44
CA LEU A 27 12.81 -1.02 44.57
C LEU A 27 14.01 -1.96 44.37
N ALA A 28 13.77 -3.29 44.35
CA ALA A 28 14.84 -4.25 44.15
C ALA A 28 15.52 -4.02 42.78
N PRO A 29 16.87 -4.11 42.69
CA PRO A 29 17.60 -3.92 41.43
C PRO A 29 17.08 -4.78 40.28
N GLU A 30 16.71 -6.02 40.56
CA GLU A 30 16.16 -6.93 39.56
C GLU A 30 14.80 -6.48 39.02
N ASP A 31 13.90 -6.08 39.91
CA ASP A 31 12.53 -5.69 39.53
C ASP A 31 12.55 -4.31 38.83
N ALA A 32 13.42 -3.41 39.26
CA ALA A 32 13.68 -2.13 38.60
C ALA A 32 14.28 -2.32 37.19
N ALA A 33 15.24 -3.23 36.99
CA ALA A 33 15.81 -3.49 35.67
C ALA A 33 14.85 -4.25 34.74
N GLN A 34 13.96 -5.09 35.28
CA GLN A 34 12.86 -5.67 34.49
C GLN A 34 11.84 -4.62 34.06
N ARG A 35 11.52 -3.64 34.93
CA ARG A 35 10.53 -2.58 34.66
C ARG A 35 11.05 -1.49 33.71
N PHE A 36 12.32 -1.10 33.82
CA PHE A 36 12.86 0.08 33.11
C PHE A 36 13.93 -0.25 32.06
N LEU A 37 14.54 -1.44 32.07
CA LEU A 37 15.62 -1.84 31.15
C LEU A 37 15.31 -3.14 30.37
N ALA A 38 14.02 -3.50 30.27
CA ALA A 38 13.49 -4.68 29.57
C ALA A 38 14.16 -6.04 29.92
N ALA A 39 14.75 -6.19 31.11
CA ALA A 39 15.54 -7.37 31.44
C ALA A 39 14.75 -8.70 31.34
N ASP A 40 15.32 -9.69 30.66
CA ASP A 40 14.72 -11.02 30.44
C ASP A 40 14.52 -11.85 31.72
N SER A 41 15.47 -11.75 32.65
CA SER A 41 15.62 -12.66 33.78
C SER A 41 16.30 -11.96 34.96
N ARG A 42 16.15 -12.48 36.19
CA ARG A 42 16.88 -11.94 37.36
C ARG A 42 18.41 -11.92 37.17
N ALA A 43 18.97 -12.90 36.46
CA ALA A 43 20.40 -12.93 36.14
C ALA A 43 20.83 -11.85 35.14
N ALA A 44 20.01 -11.57 34.12
CA ALA A 44 20.25 -10.45 33.19
C ALA A 44 20.05 -9.09 33.90
N ALA A 45 19.02 -8.99 34.74
CA ALA A 45 18.66 -7.78 35.49
C ALA A 45 19.78 -7.34 36.45
N ARG A 46 20.41 -8.28 37.18
CA ARG A 46 21.60 -8.00 38.01
C ARG A 46 22.76 -7.46 37.18
N ARG A 47 23.12 -8.13 36.07
CA ARG A 47 24.21 -7.68 35.19
C ARG A 47 23.93 -6.31 34.57
N LEU A 48 22.69 -6.02 34.17
CA LEU A 48 22.29 -4.70 33.65
C LEU A 48 22.41 -3.62 34.73
N HIS A 49 21.98 -3.89 35.95
CA HIS A 49 22.16 -2.96 37.08
C HIS A 49 23.65 -2.70 37.36
N GLU A 50 24.46 -3.75 37.48
CA GLU A 50 25.90 -3.65 37.71
C GLU A 50 26.62 -2.86 36.60
N GLN A 51 26.31 -3.14 35.32
CA GLN A 51 26.81 -2.40 34.17
C GLN A 51 26.39 -0.92 34.22
N THR A 52 25.13 -0.62 34.53
CA THR A 52 24.59 0.75 34.64
C THR A 52 25.30 1.55 35.74
N VAL A 53 25.49 0.95 36.91
CA VAL A 53 26.21 1.53 38.05
C VAL A 53 27.70 1.76 37.71
N GLN A 54 28.34 0.84 36.98
CA GLN A 54 29.73 0.97 36.53
C GLN A 54 29.91 2.08 35.47
N LEU A 55 29.02 2.16 34.49
CA LEU A 55 29.03 3.21 33.45
C LEU A 55 28.81 4.60 34.07
N LEU A 56 27.81 4.75 34.93
CA LEU A 56 27.59 6.01 35.64
C LEU A 56 28.79 6.37 36.52
N ARG A 57 29.35 5.41 37.28
CA ARG A 57 30.57 5.63 38.07
C ARG A 57 31.72 6.14 37.19
N ALA A 58 31.96 5.53 36.02
CA ALA A 58 33.04 5.94 35.12
C ALA A 58 32.84 7.38 34.62
N ILE A 59 31.60 7.77 34.27
CA ILE A 59 31.25 9.14 33.85
C ILE A 59 31.50 10.15 34.99
N VAL A 60 31.09 9.82 36.23
CA VAL A 60 31.28 10.69 37.40
C VAL A 60 32.76 10.81 37.80
N GLN A 61 33.51 9.70 37.74
CA GLN A 61 34.96 9.70 38.02
C GLN A 61 35.75 10.49 36.96
N ARG A 62 35.41 10.37 35.66
CA ARG A 62 36.00 11.20 34.58
C ARG A 62 35.72 12.70 34.74
N ARG A 63 34.71 13.08 35.54
CA ARG A 63 34.37 14.48 35.88
C ARG A 63 34.98 14.97 37.20
N GLY A 64 35.74 14.14 37.91
CA GLY A 64 36.39 14.51 39.17
C GLY A 64 35.45 14.65 40.38
N ASP A 65 34.15 14.37 40.25
CA ASP A 65 33.18 14.57 41.32
C ASP A 65 33.39 13.53 42.46
N PRO A 66 33.71 13.97 43.70
CA PRO A 66 33.97 13.07 44.84
C PRO A 66 32.75 12.23 45.24
N ARG A 67 31.53 12.60 44.79
CA ARG A 67 30.28 11.91 45.09
C ARG A 67 30.11 10.59 44.33
N TRP A 68 31.05 10.19 43.46
CA TRP A 68 31.04 8.87 42.79
C TRP A 68 30.86 7.69 43.76
N ARG A 69 31.30 7.84 45.01
CA ARG A 69 31.11 6.84 46.08
C ARG A 69 29.62 6.58 46.40
N LEU A 70 28.74 7.57 46.22
CA LEU A 70 27.29 7.41 46.42
C LEU A 70 26.62 6.55 45.35
N VAL A 71 27.17 6.54 44.12
CA VAL A 71 26.72 5.67 43.02
C VAL A 71 26.92 4.19 43.38
N MET A 72 28.05 3.86 44.01
CA MET A 72 28.35 2.51 44.51
C MET A 72 27.47 2.05 45.70
N LEU A 73 26.67 2.95 46.28
CA LEU A 73 25.71 2.66 47.35
C LEU A 73 24.26 2.50 46.85
N ILE A 74 23.99 2.74 45.56
CA ILE A 74 22.67 2.47 44.97
C ILE A 74 22.40 0.97 45.09
N GLY A 75 21.18 0.59 45.49
CA GLY A 75 20.78 -0.82 45.69
C GLY A 75 21.32 -1.50 46.96
N ARG A 76 22.18 -0.84 47.77
CA ARG A 76 22.70 -1.41 49.02
C ARG A 76 21.80 -1.20 50.25
N ILE A 77 20.73 -0.43 50.10
CA ILE A 77 19.74 -0.20 51.17
C ILE A 77 18.73 -1.37 51.12
N LYS A 78 18.68 -2.19 52.18
CA LYS A 78 17.62 -3.22 52.32
C LYS A 78 16.25 -2.54 52.43
N GLN A 79 15.24 -3.15 51.82
CA GLN A 79 13.88 -2.62 51.65
C GLN A 79 13.37 -1.80 52.84
N ILE A 80 13.12 -0.51 52.61
CA ILE A 80 12.28 0.30 53.50
C ILE A 80 10.84 0.02 53.10
N ARG A 81 10.22 -1.01 53.67
CA ARG A 81 8.76 -1.20 53.51
C ARG A 81 8.05 0.05 54.05
N PRO A 82 7.09 0.64 53.32
CA PRO A 82 6.11 1.51 53.96
C PRO A 82 5.28 0.68 54.93
N ALA A 83 4.82 1.29 56.02
CA ALA A 83 3.70 0.73 56.77
C ALA A 83 2.43 0.91 55.92
N GLU A 84 1.55 -0.09 55.92
CA GLU A 84 0.28 -0.01 55.20
C GLU A 84 -0.65 1.01 55.90
N PRO A 85 -1.18 2.01 55.18
CA PRO A 85 -2.27 2.81 55.71
C PRO A 85 -3.55 1.97 55.69
N VAL A 86 -4.24 1.87 56.83
CA VAL A 86 -5.55 1.21 56.92
C VAL A 86 -6.53 1.98 56.03
N LEU A 87 -6.99 1.35 54.96
CA LEU A 87 -7.94 1.97 54.03
C LEU A 87 -9.35 1.87 54.61
N ALA A 88 -9.95 3.01 54.98
CA ALA A 88 -11.36 3.06 55.32
C ALA A 88 -12.21 2.79 54.07
N THR A 89 -13.21 1.92 54.19
CA THR A 89 -14.14 1.60 53.10
C THR A 89 -15.11 2.75 52.85
N ALA A 90 -15.11 3.29 51.63
CA ALA A 90 -16.15 4.17 51.12
C ALA A 90 -16.73 3.59 49.82
N THR A 91 -18.05 3.64 49.66
CA THR A 91 -18.79 2.93 48.61
C THR A 91 -18.89 3.70 47.30
N ALA A 92 -19.16 2.97 46.21
CA ALA A 92 -19.36 3.53 44.88
C ALA A 92 -20.78 4.11 44.70
N ALA A 93 -20.88 5.13 43.83
CA ALA A 93 -22.13 5.57 43.21
C ALA A 93 -21.85 5.93 41.74
N ALA A 94 -22.75 5.55 40.82
CA ALA A 94 -22.62 5.83 39.40
C ALA A 94 -23.56 6.97 38.97
N GLY A 95 -23.11 7.81 38.04
CA GLY A 95 -23.94 8.83 37.38
C GLY A 95 -24.42 8.37 35.99
N PRO A 96 -25.65 8.72 35.56
CA PRO A 96 -26.24 8.21 34.32
C PRO A 96 -25.78 8.95 33.06
N SER A 97 -25.87 8.27 31.92
CA SER A 97 -25.74 8.85 30.58
C SER A 97 -27.05 9.46 30.08
N LEU A 98 -26.96 10.50 29.24
CA LEU A 98 -28.07 11.08 28.50
C LEU A 98 -27.88 10.89 26.98
N PRO A 99 -28.97 10.70 26.20
CA PRO A 99 -28.88 10.42 24.77
C PRO A 99 -28.73 11.68 23.92
N ILE A 100 -27.91 11.60 22.87
CA ILE A 100 -27.87 12.60 21.78
C ILE A 100 -28.87 12.15 20.70
N ASN A 101 -29.76 13.04 20.31
CA ASN A 101 -30.81 12.78 19.31
C ASN A 101 -30.68 13.77 18.14
N ASN A 102 -30.32 13.28 16.95
CA ASN A 102 -30.09 14.11 15.77
C ASN A 102 -31.29 14.02 14.78
N PRO A 103 -31.90 15.15 14.39
CA PRO A 103 -32.88 15.17 13.30
C PRO A 103 -32.19 15.04 11.91
N PRO A 104 -32.87 14.50 10.89
CA PRO A 104 -32.31 14.33 9.56
C PRO A 104 -32.28 15.65 8.76
N LEU A 105 -31.17 15.91 8.08
CA LEU A 105 -31.05 17.00 7.10
C LEU A 105 -31.63 16.60 5.74
N LYS A 106 -32.28 17.54 5.05
CA LYS A 106 -32.83 17.35 3.69
C LYS A 106 -31.70 17.36 2.64
N ALA A 107 -31.83 16.51 1.63
CA ALA A 107 -30.88 16.44 0.51
C ALA A 107 -31.34 17.27 -0.71
N ALA A 108 -30.40 17.94 -1.36
CA ALA A 108 -30.51 18.54 -2.69
C ALA A 108 -29.11 18.96 -3.20
N PRO A 109 -28.93 19.15 -4.53
CA PRO A 109 -29.06 18.18 -5.61
C PRO A 109 -27.69 17.55 -5.96
N SER A 110 -27.66 16.44 -6.70
CA SER A 110 -26.41 15.71 -7.00
C SER A 110 -25.58 16.36 -8.11
N SER A 111 -24.30 16.64 -7.85
CA SER A 111 -23.26 16.54 -8.87
C SER A 111 -23.12 15.07 -9.31
N PHE A 112 -22.88 14.83 -10.60
CA PHE A 112 -22.95 13.48 -11.17
C PHE A 112 -21.67 12.67 -10.88
N VAL A 113 -21.61 12.06 -9.70
CA VAL A 113 -20.63 10.99 -9.41
C VAL A 113 -21.00 9.77 -10.25
N PRO A 114 -20.10 9.19 -11.06
CA PRO A 114 -20.37 7.95 -11.77
C PRO A 114 -20.60 6.84 -10.72
N GLN A 115 -21.84 6.34 -10.67
CA GLN A 115 -22.30 5.45 -9.59
C GLN A 115 -21.85 3.99 -9.81
N THR A 116 -21.34 3.67 -10.99
CA THR A 116 -20.83 2.34 -11.34
C THR A 116 -19.47 2.42 -12.03
N LEU A 117 -18.69 1.32 -11.94
CA LEU A 117 -17.46 1.09 -12.71
C LEU A 117 -17.70 1.16 -14.23
N GLU A 118 -18.94 1.24 -14.65
CA GLU A 118 -19.43 0.83 -15.95
C GLU A 118 -19.68 2.08 -16.78
N GLN A 119 -20.38 3.06 -16.19
CA GLN A 119 -20.30 4.47 -16.56
C GLN A 119 -18.83 4.94 -16.58
N TRP A 120 -18.05 4.58 -15.55
CA TRP A 120 -16.64 4.95 -15.46
C TRP A 120 -15.78 4.30 -16.56
N ILE A 121 -15.91 3.00 -16.86
CA ILE A 121 -15.16 2.32 -17.94
C ILE A 121 -15.54 2.85 -19.32
N GLN A 122 -16.85 3.05 -19.58
CA GLN A 122 -17.32 3.59 -20.86
C GLN A 122 -16.74 4.99 -21.09
N ALA A 123 -16.87 5.90 -20.11
CA ALA A 123 -16.44 7.28 -20.27
C ALA A 123 -14.91 7.46 -20.22
N THR A 124 -14.17 6.62 -19.48
CA THR A 124 -12.69 6.62 -19.50
C THR A 124 -12.07 5.82 -20.67
N GLY A 125 -12.90 5.17 -21.50
CA GLY A 125 -12.43 4.39 -22.66
C GLY A 125 -11.47 3.25 -22.30
N ILE A 126 -11.69 2.62 -21.15
CA ILE A 126 -10.81 1.58 -20.58
C ILE A 126 -11.02 0.23 -21.28
N ASP A 127 -9.95 -0.37 -21.83
CA ASP A 127 -9.93 -1.80 -22.16
C ASP A 127 -9.50 -2.59 -20.91
N PRO A 128 -10.37 -3.45 -20.32
CA PRO A 128 -10.01 -4.23 -19.14
C PRO A 128 -9.01 -5.35 -19.41
N GLY A 129 -8.70 -5.66 -20.68
CA GLY A 129 -7.78 -6.73 -21.05
C GLY A 129 -6.29 -6.42 -20.87
N ASP A 130 -5.90 -5.14 -20.87
CA ASP A 130 -4.48 -4.74 -20.81
C ASP A 130 -3.87 -4.70 -19.39
N TRP A 131 -4.70 -4.75 -18.34
CA TRP A 131 -4.30 -4.40 -16.97
C TRP A 131 -4.49 -5.54 -15.98
N GLY A 132 -3.82 -5.43 -14.82
CA GLY A 132 -4.21 -6.19 -13.65
C GLY A 132 -5.62 -5.80 -13.22
N GLU A 133 -6.50 -6.79 -13.13
CA GLU A 133 -7.91 -6.62 -12.72
C GLU A 133 -8.07 -5.94 -11.35
N ARG A 134 -7.06 -6.06 -10.49
CA ARG A 134 -6.94 -5.35 -9.23
C ARG A 134 -6.57 -3.87 -9.39
N GLU A 135 -5.72 -3.53 -10.37
CA GLU A 135 -5.30 -2.15 -10.68
C GLU A 135 -6.50 -1.37 -11.23
N LEU A 136 -7.28 -1.98 -12.13
CA LEU A 136 -8.56 -1.47 -12.63
C LEU A 136 -9.53 -1.05 -11.52
N LEU A 137 -9.60 -1.83 -10.45
CA LEU A 137 -10.48 -1.57 -9.30
C LEU A 137 -9.90 -0.54 -8.34
N GLU A 138 -8.59 -0.58 -8.10
CA GLU A 138 -7.89 0.43 -7.30
C GLU A 138 -8.01 1.82 -7.96
N PHE A 139 -8.05 1.92 -9.30
CA PHE A 139 -8.32 3.16 -10.04
C PHE A 139 -9.78 3.65 -9.93
N TYR A 140 -10.79 2.77 -9.96
CA TYR A 140 -12.19 3.16 -9.82
C TYR A 140 -12.56 3.54 -8.38
N GLU A 141 -12.10 2.75 -7.40
CA GLU A 141 -12.24 3.07 -5.97
C GLU A 141 -11.58 4.42 -5.63
N GLN A 142 -10.59 4.88 -6.41
CA GLN A 142 -9.97 6.19 -6.25
C GLN A 142 -10.88 7.31 -6.78
N ASP A 143 -11.32 7.26 -8.04
CA ASP A 143 -12.11 8.33 -8.66
C ASP A 143 -13.43 8.61 -7.92
N CYS A 144 -14.16 7.56 -7.50
CA CYS A 144 -15.38 7.75 -6.71
C CYS A 144 -15.13 8.38 -5.33
N ARG A 145 -13.94 8.20 -4.74
CA ARG A 145 -13.55 8.85 -3.47
C ARG A 145 -13.08 10.28 -3.67
N GLU A 146 -12.46 10.59 -4.80
CA GLU A 146 -12.07 11.97 -5.14
C GLU A 146 -13.33 12.82 -5.37
N ALA A 147 -14.29 12.34 -6.18
CA ALA A 147 -15.56 13.02 -6.41
C ALA A 147 -16.45 13.15 -5.15
N ALA A 148 -16.47 12.13 -4.28
CA ALA A 148 -17.20 12.22 -3.01
C ALA A 148 -16.59 13.25 -2.03
N ARG A 149 -15.26 13.42 -2.06
CA ARG A 149 -14.54 14.35 -1.18
C ARG A 149 -14.72 15.82 -1.60
N GLU A 150 -14.84 16.10 -2.90
CA GLU A 150 -15.17 17.46 -3.38
C GLU A 150 -16.53 17.95 -2.84
N ALA A 151 -17.49 17.04 -2.63
CA ALA A 151 -18.76 17.34 -1.96
C ALA A 151 -18.63 17.49 -0.42
N GLU A 152 -17.76 16.71 0.25
CA GLU A 152 -17.51 16.86 1.69
C GLU A 152 -16.74 18.15 2.03
N GLU A 153 -15.78 18.58 1.19
CA GLU A 153 -15.00 19.80 1.43
C GLU A 153 -15.85 21.07 1.25
N ALA A 154 -16.84 21.04 0.36
CA ALA A 154 -17.88 22.08 0.27
C ALA A 154 -18.76 22.16 1.55
N HIS A 155 -18.95 21.04 2.26
CA HIS A 155 -19.69 21.01 3.54
C HIS A 155 -18.83 21.33 4.77
N ALA A 156 -17.51 21.09 4.72
CA ALA A 156 -16.60 21.39 5.83
C ALA A 156 -16.44 22.90 6.06
N ALA A 157 -16.42 23.69 4.98
CA ALA A 157 -16.22 25.15 5.01
C ALA A 157 -17.30 25.93 5.81
N ASP A 158 -18.47 25.34 6.06
CA ASP A 158 -19.59 26.00 6.74
C ASP A 158 -19.58 25.83 8.28
N ARG A 159 -18.80 24.88 8.81
CA ARG A 159 -18.85 24.51 10.25
C ARG A 159 -17.92 25.32 11.16
N ASP A 160 -16.86 25.90 10.64
CA ASP A 160 -15.71 26.35 11.44
C ASP A 160 -15.87 27.75 12.06
N ARG A 161 -17.10 28.12 12.48
CA ARG A 161 -17.47 29.51 12.85
C ARG A 161 -17.88 29.75 14.32
N GLY A 162 -17.45 28.89 15.26
CA GLY A 162 -17.22 29.32 16.65
C GLY A 162 -17.36 28.29 17.79
N GLN A 163 -16.48 28.41 18.81
CA GLN A 163 -16.78 28.37 20.27
C GLN A 163 -15.48 28.43 21.16
N ALA A 164 -15.57 29.03 22.37
CA ALA A 164 -14.60 29.04 23.51
C ALA A 164 -15.34 29.56 24.78
N THR A 165 -15.08 29.31 26.09
CA THR A 165 -13.91 29.14 27.02
C THR A 165 -14.34 28.31 28.30
N ASP A 166 -13.77 28.23 29.54
CA ASP A 166 -12.65 28.87 30.28
C ASP A 166 -11.93 28.07 31.44
N LYS A 167 -12.31 28.20 32.74
CA LYS A 167 -11.48 27.98 33.99
C LYS A 167 -12.34 27.61 35.25
N ALA A 168 -11.93 27.18 36.48
CA ALA A 168 -10.68 26.70 37.18
C ALA A 168 -11.10 25.83 38.46
N VAL A 169 -10.52 25.70 39.69
CA VAL A 169 -9.51 26.42 40.52
C VAL A 169 -8.71 25.62 41.62
N ARG A 170 -9.01 25.67 42.95
CA ARG A 170 -8.20 25.21 44.15
C ARG A 170 -9.11 24.52 45.24
N GLY A 171 -8.68 23.90 46.36
CA GLY A 171 -7.37 23.50 46.97
C GLY A 171 -7.42 23.15 48.51
N THR A 172 -6.26 22.75 49.11
CA THR A 172 -5.76 22.83 50.56
C THR A 172 -6.22 21.93 51.77
N GLU A 173 -5.21 21.43 52.55
CA GLU A 173 -5.04 21.18 54.04
C GLU A 173 -5.92 20.17 54.88
N GLY A 174 -5.53 19.57 56.04
CA GLY A 174 -4.20 19.37 56.73
C GLY A 174 -4.18 18.87 58.23
N LEU A 175 -3.41 17.79 58.56
CA LEU A 175 -2.79 17.37 59.89
C LEU A 175 -3.69 16.98 61.13
N PRO A 176 -3.21 16.38 62.28
CA PRO A 176 -1.85 16.13 62.83
C PRO A 176 -1.50 14.67 63.33
N ALA A 177 -1.15 14.45 64.63
CA ALA A 177 -0.56 13.23 65.28
C ALA A 177 -0.84 13.18 66.83
N ALA A 178 -0.31 12.36 67.79
CA ALA A 178 0.80 11.37 67.94
C ALA A 178 0.64 10.47 69.24
N SER A 179 1.56 9.52 69.58
CA SER A 179 1.65 8.81 70.90
C SER A 179 3.03 8.17 71.20
N THR A 180 3.47 8.12 72.47
CA THR A 180 4.91 8.27 72.85
C THR A 180 5.70 7.05 73.40
N ALA A 181 5.14 5.83 73.49
CA ALA A 181 5.90 4.66 73.99
C ALA A 181 6.62 3.88 72.88
N ALA A 182 5.91 3.54 71.81
CA ALA A 182 6.50 3.04 70.57
C ALA A 182 7.52 4.03 69.99
N GLN A 183 7.39 5.33 70.33
CA GLN A 183 8.27 6.43 69.98
C GLN A 183 9.77 6.21 70.23
N LYS A 184 10.23 5.31 71.12
CA LYS A 184 11.69 5.07 71.29
C LYS A 184 12.28 4.11 70.25
N ASP A 185 11.58 3.02 69.94
CA ASP A 185 11.98 2.13 68.84
C ASP A 185 11.59 2.72 67.48
N GLN A 186 10.49 3.47 67.40
CA GLN A 186 10.25 4.39 66.30
C GLN A 186 11.40 5.39 66.21
N ASP A 187 11.78 6.15 67.24
CA ASP A 187 12.92 7.08 67.17
C ASP A 187 14.18 6.42 66.63
N GLN A 188 14.49 5.19 67.05
CA GLN A 188 15.68 4.51 66.54
C GLN A 188 15.51 4.02 65.10
N ALA A 189 14.35 3.44 64.75
CA ALA A 189 13.98 3.08 63.39
C ALA A 189 13.83 4.31 62.47
N GLU A 190 13.50 5.47 63.01
CA GLU A 190 13.20 6.74 62.36
C GLU A 190 14.45 7.60 62.24
N ARG A 191 15.40 7.49 63.16
CA ARG A 191 16.81 7.91 62.99
C ARG A 191 17.48 7.06 61.92
N ARG A 192 17.23 5.74 61.87
CA ARG A 192 17.70 4.84 60.78
C ARG A 192 17.03 5.22 59.43
N ARG A 193 15.70 5.36 59.40
CA ARG A 193 14.89 5.82 58.24
C ARG A 193 15.32 7.20 57.77
N SER A 194 15.54 8.16 58.66
CA SER A 194 16.01 9.52 58.34
C SER A 194 17.47 9.58 57.93
N ARG A 195 18.31 8.62 58.32
CA ARG A 195 19.66 8.44 57.74
C ARG A 195 19.55 7.86 56.33
N ALA A 196 18.70 6.86 56.12
CA ALA A 196 18.46 6.28 54.80
C ALA A 196 17.80 7.27 53.84
N LEU A 197 16.73 7.96 54.22
CA LEU A 197 16.07 9.02 53.45
C LEU A 197 17.01 10.15 53.07
N ARG A 198 17.94 10.57 53.97
CA ARG A 198 18.99 11.56 53.62
C ARG A 198 20.03 11.00 52.66
N LEU A 199 20.35 9.70 52.70
CA LEU A 199 21.20 9.05 51.71
C LEU A 199 20.50 8.95 50.35
N VAL A 200 19.23 8.53 50.32
CA VAL A 200 18.38 8.46 49.12
C VAL A 200 18.17 9.85 48.51
N ALA A 201 17.90 10.87 49.31
CA ALA A 201 17.80 12.26 48.84
C ALA A 201 19.10 12.71 48.16
N ARG A 202 20.27 12.49 48.80
CA ARG A 202 21.58 12.79 48.21
C ARG A 202 21.89 11.98 46.94
N GLN A 203 21.43 10.73 46.86
CA GLN A 203 21.53 9.92 45.63
C GLN A 203 20.61 10.43 44.52
N ARG A 204 19.37 10.84 44.85
CA ARG A 204 18.43 11.43 43.88
C ARG A 204 18.88 12.82 43.40
N GLU A 205 19.53 13.61 44.25
CA GLU A 205 20.12 14.89 43.86
C GLU A 205 21.27 14.68 42.87
N LEU A 206 22.24 13.83 43.25
CA LEU A 206 23.36 13.44 42.39
C LEU A 206 22.89 12.90 41.03
N LEU A 207 21.88 12.03 41.01
CA LEU A 207 21.32 11.49 39.76
C LEU A 207 20.67 12.59 38.90
N ARG A 208 19.90 13.52 39.50
CA ARG A 208 19.28 14.64 38.77
C ARG A 208 20.31 15.63 38.22
N GLU A 209 21.42 15.86 38.91
CA GLU A 209 22.53 16.69 38.42
C GLU A 209 23.28 16.03 37.25
N ILE A 210 23.48 14.71 37.30
CA ILE A 210 24.24 14.00 36.25
C ILE A 210 23.38 13.67 35.02
N GLU A 211 22.07 13.44 35.17
CA GLU A 211 21.16 13.04 34.07
C GLU A 211 21.31 13.90 32.81
N PRO A 212 21.14 15.24 32.83
CA PRO A 212 21.26 16.07 31.63
C PRO A 212 22.66 16.08 31.02
N LEU A 213 23.68 15.67 31.79
CA LEU A 213 25.08 15.62 31.37
C LEU A 213 25.52 14.21 30.92
N ALA A 214 24.68 13.18 31.07
CA ALA A 214 25.06 11.79 30.82
C ALA A 214 24.05 10.99 29.97
N VAL A 215 22.83 11.50 29.80
CA VAL A 215 21.86 10.98 28.84
C VAL A 215 22.32 11.28 27.42
N VAL A 216 22.48 10.24 26.61
CA VAL A 216 22.62 10.35 25.15
C VAL A 216 21.27 10.06 24.52
N ALA A 217 20.86 10.86 23.53
CA ALA A 217 19.68 10.58 22.72
C ALA A 217 19.95 9.41 21.76
N ALA A 218 18.99 8.49 21.64
CA ALA A 218 19.09 7.37 20.71
C ALA A 218 18.69 7.80 19.28
N HIS A 219 19.41 7.29 18.28
CA HIS A 219 19.15 7.55 16.87
C HIS A 219 18.74 6.27 16.13
N ARG A 220 18.00 6.40 15.03
CA ARG A 220 17.53 5.26 14.22
C ARG A 220 18.68 4.42 13.64
N SER A 221 19.83 5.05 13.38
CA SER A 221 21.06 4.41 12.89
C SER A 221 21.94 3.80 13.99
N ASP A 222 21.56 3.87 15.27
CA ASP A 222 22.31 3.23 16.33
C ASP A 222 22.15 1.71 16.25
N ARG A 223 23.23 0.96 16.49
CA ARG A 223 23.16 -0.51 16.63
C ARG A 223 22.40 -0.90 17.89
N LEU A 224 21.64 -2.00 17.80
CA LEU A 224 20.84 -2.53 18.92
C LEU A 224 21.66 -2.80 20.19
N GLY A 225 22.91 -3.26 20.04
CA GLY A 225 23.81 -3.53 21.16
C GLY A 225 24.31 -2.31 21.95
N LEU A 226 24.05 -1.08 21.47
CA LEU A 226 24.30 0.15 22.25
C LEU A 226 23.23 0.38 23.33
N TRP A 227 22.05 -0.21 23.17
CA TRP A 227 20.83 0.13 23.92
C TRP A 227 20.12 -1.06 24.58
N LEU A 228 20.11 -2.24 23.95
CA LEU A 228 19.53 -3.48 24.50
C LEU A 228 20.57 -4.28 25.30
N ASP A 229 20.14 -5.35 25.98
CA ASP A 229 21.09 -6.28 26.60
C ASP A 229 21.81 -7.14 25.57
N ASP A 230 23.06 -7.54 25.88
CA ASP A 230 23.96 -8.24 24.96
C ASP A 230 23.35 -9.54 24.40
N VAL A 231 22.51 -10.24 25.18
CA VAL A 231 21.87 -11.51 24.79
C VAL A 231 20.66 -11.26 23.89
N THR A 232 19.89 -10.20 24.13
CA THR A 232 18.79 -9.80 23.24
C THR A 232 19.31 -9.20 21.94
N ALA A 233 20.27 -8.28 22.01
CA ALA A 233 20.89 -7.67 20.84
C ALA A 233 21.47 -8.75 19.91
N HIS A 234 22.28 -9.66 20.42
CA HIS A 234 22.90 -10.68 19.59
C HIS A 234 21.91 -11.70 18.97
N ARG A 235 20.75 -11.95 19.61
CA ARG A 235 19.67 -12.74 18.99
C ARG A 235 19.00 -11.99 17.83
N MET A 236 18.85 -10.67 17.95
CA MET A 236 18.31 -9.82 16.89
C MET A 236 19.30 -9.68 15.72
N GLU A 237 20.59 -9.45 16.02
CA GLU A 237 21.66 -9.38 15.01
C GLU A 237 21.72 -10.67 14.17
N ARG A 238 21.69 -11.85 14.82
CA ARG A 238 21.63 -13.16 14.15
C ARG A 238 20.34 -13.42 13.37
N SER A 239 19.33 -12.56 13.52
CA SER A 239 18.06 -12.61 12.78
C SER A 239 17.96 -11.51 11.70
N GLY A 240 19.06 -10.81 11.42
CA GLY A 240 19.10 -9.73 10.42
C GLY A 240 18.56 -8.38 10.90
N LEU A 241 18.44 -8.16 12.22
CA LEU A 241 18.12 -6.86 12.82
C LEU A 241 19.36 -6.32 13.53
N LEU A 242 20.02 -5.33 12.93
CA LEU A 242 21.26 -4.72 13.40
C LEU A 242 21.01 -3.34 14.03
N LEU A 243 20.04 -2.58 13.50
CA LEU A 243 19.80 -1.17 13.80
C LEU A 243 18.49 -0.94 14.55
N LEU A 244 18.46 0.13 15.35
CA LEU A 244 17.28 0.52 16.13
C LEU A 244 16.10 0.94 15.24
N GLY A 245 16.37 1.52 14.06
CA GLY A 245 15.37 1.85 13.03
C GLY A 245 14.69 0.61 12.44
N GLU A 246 15.44 -0.46 12.15
CA GLU A 246 14.91 -1.72 11.60
C GLU A 246 13.96 -2.39 12.59
N LEU A 247 14.33 -2.42 13.88
CA LEU A 247 13.46 -2.90 14.95
C LEU A 247 12.20 -2.03 15.08
N LEU A 248 12.34 -0.70 15.02
CA LEU A 248 11.23 0.25 15.10
C LEU A 248 10.23 0.13 13.94
N ASP A 249 10.69 -0.03 12.71
CA ASP A 249 9.81 -0.18 11.55
C ASP A 249 9.16 -1.57 11.52
N ARG A 250 9.84 -2.60 12.06
CA ARG A 250 9.25 -3.93 12.27
C ARG A 250 8.18 -3.94 13.36
N ILE A 251 8.33 -3.15 14.43
CA ILE A 251 7.30 -2.91 15.45
C ILE A 251 6.14 -2.11 14.83
N SER A 252 6.42 -1.01 14.13
CA SER A 252 5.41 -0.11 13.55
C SER A 252 4.51 -0.78 12.49
N ASN A 253 4.96 -1.88 11.88
CA ASN A 253 4.13 -2.70 10.98
C ASN A 253 3.04 -3.54 11.70
N GLN A 254 2.92 -3.48 13.04
CA GLN A 254 1.88 -4.19 13.81
C GLN A 254 0.44 -3.88 13.38
N ASP A 255 0.16 -2.68 12.85
CA ASP A 255 -1.15 -2.26 12.30
C ASP A 255 -1.70 -3.21 11.22
N ARG A 256 -0.85 -4.05 10.61
CA ARG A 256 -1.24 -5.06 9.61
C ARG A 256 -1.60 -6.43 10.20
N GLY A 257 -1.62 -6.57 11.53
CA GLY A 257 -2.09 -7.76 12.25
C GLY A 257 -1.05 -8.89 12.32
N GLY A 258 0.10 -8.65 12.97
CA GLY A 258 1.14 -9.67 13.09
C GLY A 258 2.19 -9.41 14.18
N LEU A 259 2.41 -10.42 15.03
CA LEU A 259 3.41 -10.44 16.10
C LEU A 259 4.84 -10.32 15.50
N TRP A 260 5.46 -9.13 15.52
CA TRP A 260 6.77 -8.87 14.88
C TRP A 260 7.90 -9.81 15.31
N TYR A 261 7.79 -10.31 16.54
CA TYR A 261 8.72 -11.22 17.22
C TYR A 261 8.54 -12.70 16.85
N ARG A 262 7.48 -13.10 16.14
CA ARG A 262 7.13 -14.51 15.85
C ARG A 262 8.24 -15.29 15.13
N HIS A 263 9.13 -14.59 14.43
CA HIS A 263 10.25 -15.16 13.69
C HIS A 263 11.61 -14.97 14.39
N LEU A 264 11.64 -14.43 15.62
CA LEU A 264 12.87 -14.19 16.38
C LEU A 264 13.10 -15.30 17.41
N PRO A 265 14.27 -15.97 17.41
CA PRO A 265 14.52 -17.13 18.26
C PRO A 265 14.52 -16.75 19.75
N ALA A 266 13.69 -17.45 20.53
CA ALA A 266 13.51 -17.22 21.97
C ALA A 266 13.14 -15.76 22.33
N ILE A 267 12.23 -15.15 21.56
CA ILE A 267 11.49 -13.93 21.94
C ILE A 267 9.99 -14.21 21.90
N GLY A 268 9.39 -14.43 23.07
CA GLY A 268 7.93 -14.59 23.23
C GLY A 268 7.21 -13.27 23.53
N ALA A 269 5.87 -13.32 23.56
CA ALA A 269 5.00 -12.15 23.73
C ALA A 269 5.41 -11.21 24.88
N THR A 270 5.56 -11.75 26.08
CA THR A 270 5.92 -10.99 27.29
C THR A 270 7.29 -10.31 27.18
N LYS A 271 8.21 -10.85 26.36
CA LYS A 271 9.51 -10.22 26.09
C LYS A 271 9.37 -9.13 25.04
N ALA A 272 8.63 -9.39 23.97
CA ALA A 272 8.39 -8.41 22.91
C ALA A 272 7.77 -7.12 23.46
N SER A 273 6.73 -7.21 24.29
CA SER A 273 6.09 -6.02 24.87
C SER A 273 6.95 -5.26 25.89
N ARG A 274 7.93 -5.91 26.52
CA ARG A 274 8.96 -5.20 27.30
C ARG A 274 9.93 -4.43 26.40
N ILE A 275 10.30 -5.01 25.26
CA ILE A 275 11.18 -4.36 24.27
C ILE A 275 10.44 -3.19 23.60
N GLU A 276 9.16 -3.35 23.21
CA GLU A 276 8.30 -2.27 22.72
C GLU A 276 8.27 -1.10 23.72
N ALA A 277 7.97 -1.39 25.00
CA ALA A 277 7.91 -0.39 26.07
C ALA A 277 9.26 0.30 26.31
N TYR A 278 10.37 -0.43 26.28
CA TYR A 278 11.71 0.14 26.47
C TYR A 278 12.17 0.97 25.26
N VAL A 279 12.01 0.46 24.03
CA VAL A 279 12.32 1.20 22.80
C VAL A 279 11.49 2.49 22.71
N ALA A 280 10.26 2.49 23.22
CA ALA A 280 9.46 3.71 23.36
C ALA A 280 10.07 4.76 24.30
N THR A 281 10.92 4.37 25.28
CA THR A 281 11.67 5.33 26.11
C THR A 281 12.97 5.83 25.46
N LEU A 282 13.49 5.13 24.45
CA LEU A 282 14.71 5.50 23.72
C LEU A 282 14.46 6.65 22.74
N ILE A 283 13.38 6.54 21.95
CA ILE A 283 13.11 7.39 20.79
C ILE A 283 11.72 8.06 20.91
N PRO A 284 11.61 9.40 20.80
CA PRO A 284 10.33 10.13 20.84
C PRO A 284 9.34 9.64 19.77
N PRO A 285 8.01 9.66 20.02
CA PRO A 285 7.01 9.14 19.10
C PRO A 285 7.14 9.62 17.64
N SER A 286 7.47 10.91 17.45
CA SER A 286 7.67 11.56 16.15
C SER A 286 8.85 11.04 15.33
N THR A 287 9.76 10.26 15.93
CA THR A 287 10.95 9.67 15.26
C THR A 287 10.95 8.13 15.28
N ARG A 288 9.88 7.51 15.81
CA ARG A 288 9.72 6.05 15.85
C ARG A 288 9.38 5.43 14.50
N ARG A 289 8.68 6.14 13.61
CA ARG A 289 8.54 5.72 12.20
C ARG A 289 9.58 6.40 11.32
N SER A 290 9.97 5.74 10.23
CA SER A 290 10.48 6.46 9.06
C SER A 290 9.38 7.42 8.56
N PRO A 291 9.69 8.67 8.18
CA PRO A 291 8.68 9.65 7.78
C PRO A 291 7.94 9.17 6.52
N SER A 292 6.62 9.25 6.52
CA SER A 292 5.82 8.82 5.36
C SER A 292 6.11 9.71 4.14
N LEU A 293 5.70 9.26 2.95
CA LEU A 293 5.85 10.06 1.74
C LEU A 293 5.15 11.43 1.85
N GLN A 294 3.98 11.50 2.52
CA GLN A 294 3.31 12.77 2.83
C GLN A 294 4.17 13.67 3.74
N GLU A 295 4.82 13.10 4.76
CA GLU A 295 5.67 13.85 5.69
C GLU A 295 6.94 14.36 4.99
N ARG A 296 7.55 13.56 4.11
CA ARG A 296 8.69 13.98 3.27
C ARG A 296 8.30 15.09 2.28
N ILE A 297 7.10 15.04 1.71
CA ILE A 297 6.58 16.08 0.81
C ILE A 297 6.27 17.36 1.57
N GLY A 298 5.63 17.28 2.75
CA GLY A 298 5.41 18.44 3.62
C GLY A 298 6.73 19.12 4.00
N GLN A 299 7.74 18.34 4.38
CA GLN A 299 9.08 18.86 4.70
C GLN A 299 9.77 19.59 3.52
N LEU A 300 9.56 19.14 2.27
CA LEU A 300 10.10 19.84 1.10
C LEU A 300 9.41 21.19 0.86
N LEU A 301 8.11 21.28 1.12
CA LEU A 301 7.30 22.46 0.86
C LEU A 301 7.39 23.49 2.00
N SER A 302 7.64 23.06 3.23
CA SER A 302 7.93 23.93 4.38
C SER A 302 9.40 24.35 4.50
N ALA A 303 10.26 24.01 3.53
CA ALA A 303 11.70 24.26 3.63
C ALA A 303 12.11 25.72 3.35
N ASP A 304 11.36 26.43 2.50
CA ASP A 304 11.69 27.80 2.06
C ASP A 304 10.96 28.90 2.84
N GLU A 305 9.87 28.60 3.56
CA GLU A 305 9.17 29.60 4.38
C GLU A 305 9.80 29.75 5.77
N ALA A 306 10.65 30.77 5.91
CA ALA A 306 11.28 31.18 7.17
C ALA A 306 10.29 31.85 8.16
N GLY A 307 9.29 31.11 8.63
CA GLY A 307 8.52 31.44 9.82
C GLY A 307 7.06 31.90 9.61
N ALA A 308 6.21 30.99 9.12
CA ALA A 308 4.75 31.10 9.28
C ALA A 308 4.14 29.72 9.63
N ASN A 309 2.88 29.74 10.09
CA ASN A 309 2.14 28.60 10.68
C ASN A 309 2.33 27.24 9.98
N SER A 310 2.48 26.19 10.78
CA SER A 310 2.43 24.80 10.32
C SER A 310 1.03 24.39 9.87
N VAL A 311 0.65 24.74 8.64
CA VAL A 311 -0.58 24.27 8.02
C VAL A 311 -0.50 22.74 7.89
N GLN A 312 -1.51 22.02 8.38
CA GLN A 312 -1.63 20.57 8.17
C GLN A 312 -2.08 20.28 6.73
N VAL A 313 -1.23 20.56 5.75
CA VAL A 313 -1.59 20.38 4.34
C VAL A 313 -1.66 18.88 4.02
N GLY A 314 -2.89 18.36 3.87
CA GLY A 314 -3.15 17.02 3.34
C GLY A 314 -2.83 16.95 1.85
N ILE A 315 -1.55 16.77 1.51
CA ILE A 315 -1.05 16.84 0.13
C ILE A 315 -1.00 15.46 -0.52
N THR A 316 -1.48 15.37 -1.77
CA THR A 316 -0.73 14.85 -2.94
C THR A 316 -1.55 14.81 -4.25
N SER A 317 -2.37 15.81 -4.57
CA SER A 317 -2.87 15.96 -5.95
C SER A 317 -1.84 16.68 -6.85
N ALA A 318 -1.88 16.43 -8.15
CA ALA A 318 -1.08 17.20 -9.11
C ALA A 318 -1.46 18.69 -9.13
N ALA A 319 -2.70 19.03 -8.77
CA ALA A 319 -3.12 20.42 -8.61
C ALA A 319 -2.45 21.11 -7.40
N GLN A 320 -2.22 20.40 -6.30
CA GLN A 320 -1.47 20.93 -5.15
C GLN A 320 0.02 21.15 -5.50
N LEU A 321 0.66 20.21 -6.21
CA LEU A 321 2.04 20.40 -6.69
C LEU A 321 2.18 21.62 -7.63
N ARG A 322 1.12 22.00 -8.35
CA ARG A 322 1.10 23.17 -9.24
C ARG A 322 1.14 24.52 -8.51
N LEU A 323 0.81 24.54 -7.22
CA LEU A 323 0.58 25.77 -6.44
C LEU A 323 1.60 26.00 -5.32
N LEU A 324 2.43 24.99 -5.00
CA LEU A 324 3.26 24.99 -3.78
C LEU A 324 4.74 24.69 -4.02
N LEU A 325 5.16 24.25 -5.20
CA LEU A 325 6.58 23.95 -5.47
C LEU A 325 7.41 25.24 -5.61
N PRO A 326 8.55 25.38 -4.90
CA PRO A 326 9.51 26.46 -5.13
C PRO A 326 10.06 26.46 -6.56
N SER A 327 10.44 27.63 -7.07
CA SER A 327 11.01 27.81 -8.43
C SER A 327 12.37 27.13 -8.65
N THR A 328 13.01 26.67 -7.57
CA THR A 328 14.19 25.80 -7.58
C THR A 328 13.85 24.33 -7.91
N LEU A 329 12.58 23.93 -7.77
CA LEU A 329 12.10 22.55 -7.86
C LEU A 329 10.92 22.34 -8.82
N ASP A 330 10.21 23.39 -9.24
CA ASP A 330 9.12 23.30 -10.23
C ASP A 330 9.61 23.07 -11.67
N GLY A 331 10.88 23.39 -11.95
CA GLY A 331 11.52 23.25 -13.26
C GLY A 331 11.51 24.49 -14.15
N SER A 332 11.00 25.63 -13.67
CA SER A 332 11.10 26.90 -14.43
C SER A 332 12.56 27.24 -14.75
N CYS A 333 13.46 26.96 -13.79
CA CYS A 333 14.89 27.22 -13.85
C CYS A 333 15.75 25.93 -14.01
N GLY A 334 15.19 24.86 -14.58
CA GLY A 334 15.90 23.58 -14.76
C GLY A 334 17.14 23.67 -15.67
N ILE A 335 18.20 22.92 -15.33
CA ILE A 335 19.52 23.02 -15.98
C ILE A 335 19.49 22.54 -17.45
N ASN A 336 18.64 21.56 -17.76
CA ASN A 336 18.45 21.01 -19.12
C ASN A 336 17.23 21.66 -19.83
N ARG A 337 16.78 22.86 -19.42
CA ARG A 337 15.74 23.62 -20.14
C ARG A 337 16.27 24.15 -21.47
N ALA A 338 15.47 24.00 -22.54
CA ALA A 338 15.72 24.69 -23.80
C ALA A 338 15.37 26.18 -23.70
N THR A 339 16.05 27.01 -24.49
CA THR A 339 15.91 28.48 -24.48
C THR A 339 14.47 28.90 -24.76
N PRO A 340 13.80 29.71 -23.90
CA PRO A 340 12.37 30.01 -24.01
C PRO A 340 11.92 30.60 -25.36
N SER A 341 12.76 31.40 -26.01
CA SER A 341 12.52 31.95 -27.36
C SER A 341 12.42 30.89 -28.47
N THR A 342 12.79 29.64 -28.18
CA THR A 342 12.71 28.50 -29.11
C THR A 342 11.67 27.45 -28.71
N ALA A 343 10.95 27.63 -27.59
CA ALA A 343 10.05 26.62 -27.07
C ALA A 343 8.86 26.36 -28.02
N GLY A 344 8.60 25.08 -28.32
CA GLY A 344 7.42 24.63 -29.07
C GLY A 344 6.17 24.45 -28.21
N THR A 345 6.22 24.84 -26.94
CA THR A 345 5.14 24.71 -25.96
C THR A 345 5.06 25.96 -25.07
N ARG A 346 3.86 26.27 -24.57
CA ARG A 346 3.61 27.34 -23.59
C ARG A 346 3.91 26.93 -22.15
N ALA A 347 4.45 25.71 -21.93
CA ALA A 347 4.80 25.22 -20.60
C ALA A 347 5.96 26.01 -19.98
N THR A 348 5.70 26.66 -18.86
CA THR A 348 6.69 27.43 -18.09
C THR A 348 7.51 26.57 -17.13
N ASN A 349 6.96 25.44 -16.66
CA ASN A 349 7.56 24.54 -15.68
C ASN A 349 7.23 23.06 -15.96
N ASP A 350 7.83 22.13 -15.19
CA ASP A 350 7.84 20.70 -15.55
C ASP A 350 6.44 20.10 -15.52
N LEU A 351 5.61 20.49 -14.54
CA LEU A 351 4.24 20.00 -14.44
C LEU A 351 3.37 20.50 -15.60
N ALA A 352 3.52 21.75 -16.03
CA ALA A 352 2.86 22.26 -17.23
C ALA A 352 3.33 21.52 -18.50
N ALA A 353 4.61 21.12 -18.56
CA ALA A 353 5.17 20.38 -19.69
C ALA A 353 4.65 18.93 -19.75
N ILE A 354 4.52 18.26 -18.60
CA ILE A 354 3.86 16.94 -18.48
C ILE A 354 2.39 17.03 -18.91
N GLN A 355 1.65 18.07 -18.48
CA GLN A 355 0.25 18.26 -18.86
C GLN A 355 0.10 18.49 -20.37
N ALA A 356 0.94 19.35 -20.96
CA ALA A 356 0.96 19.59 -22.40
C ALA A 356 1.32 18.33 -23.21
N TRP A 357 2.26 17.49 -22.72
CA TRP A 357 2.59 16.20 -23.34
C TRP A 357 1.39 15.25 -23.36
N ILE A 358 0.69 15.09 -22.23
CA ILE A 358 -0.47 14.20 -22.12
C ILE A 358 -1.58 14.67 -23.07
N GLN A 359 -1.88 15.98 -23.09
CA GLN A 359 -2.84 16.57 -24.02
C GLN A 359 -2.43 16.37 -25.48
N ALA A 360 -1.16 16.55 -25.83
CA ALA A 360 -0.65 16.34 -27.19
C ALA A 360 -0.67 14.87 -27.65
N ARG A 361 -0.70 13.89 -26.72
CA ARG A 361 -0.73 12.46 -27.04
C ARG A 361 -2.13 11.84 -27.03
N VAL A 362 -3.08 12.43 -26.30
CA VAL A 362 -4.42 11.87 -26.08
C VAL A 362 -5.54 12.77 -26.61
N GLY A 363 -5.26 14.05 -26.85
CA GLY A 363 -6.26 15.10 -27.02
C GLY A 363 -6.61 15.77 -25.69
N THR A 364 -7.48 16.77 -25.76
CA THR A 364 -8.24 17.22 -24.59
C THR A 364 -9.17 16.11 -24.10
N PRO A 365 -9.64 16.16 -22.83
CA PRO A 365 -10.85 15.44 -22.44
C PRO A 365 -11.99 15.71 -23.43
N GLY A 366 -12.86 14.71 -23.63
CA GLY A 366 -14.07 14.89 -24.45
C GLY A 366 -15.07 15.84 -23.78
N GLU A 367 -16.17 16.14 -24.47
CA GLU A 367 -17.26 16.97 -23.92
C GLU A 367 -17.89 16.34 -22.66
N ASP A 368 -17.78 15.01 -22.50
CA ASP A 368 -18.16 14.26 -21.30
C ASP A 368 -17.23 14.50 -20.08
N GLY A 369 -16.09 15.15 -20.27
CA GLY A 369 -15.13 15.52 -19.20
C GLY A 369 -14.12 14.44 -18.77
N PHE A 370 -14.27 13.19 -19.22
CA PHE A 370 -13.45 12.07 -18.74
C PHE A 370 -12.03 11.99 -19.34
N THR A 371 -11.07 11.53 -18.53
CA THR A 371 -9.67 11.28 -18.93
C THR A 371 -9.51 9.84 -19.44
N SER A 372 -8.96 9.66 -20.65
CA SER A 372 -8.76 8.30 -21.21
C SER A 372 -7.75 7.45 -20.43
N GLN A 373 -7.89 6.12 -20.49
CA GLN A 373 -6.96 5.14 -19.92
C GLN A 373 -5.48 5.45 -20.21
N THR A 374 -5.16 5.83 -21.46
CA THR A 374 -3.79 6.18 -21.86
C THR A 374 -3.30 7.42 -21.12
N ALA A 375 -4.13 8.47 -20.98
CA ALA A 375 -3.78 9.65 -20.20
C ALA A 375 -3.67 9.34 -18.70
N ARG A 376 -4.47 8.43 -18.14
CA ARG A 376 -4.33 7.96 -16.74
C ARG A 376 -2.98 7.28 -16.53
N ALA A 377 -2.58 6.36 -17.41
CA ALA A 377 -1.30 5.68 -17.34
C ALA A 377 -0.11 6.66 -17.50
N TYR A 378 -0.19 7.57 -18.47
CA TYR A 378 0.85 8.58 -18.70
C TYR A 378 0.98 9.53 -17.51
N ARG A 379 -0.14 9.97 -16.92
CA ARG A 379 -0.17 10.77 -15.69
C ARG A 379 0.46 10.04 -14.52
N LEU A 380 0.10 8.77 -14.30
CA LEU A 380 0.61 7.95 -13.18
C LEU A 380 2.14 7.79 -13.21
N GLU A 381 2.72 7.41 -14.36
CA GLU A 381 4.17 7.18 -14.44
C GLU A 381 4.97 8.49 -14.47
N ALA A 382 4.40 9.57 -15.02
CA ALA A 382 5.01 10.91 -14.96
C ALA A 382 4.99 11.48 -13.54
N GLU A 383 3.89 11.31 -12.79
CA GLU A 383 3.78 11.71 -11.39
C GLU A 383 4.72 10.90 -10.49
N ARG A 384 4.85 9.58 -10.72
CA ARG A 384 5.84 8.73 -10.03
C ARG A 384 7.26 9.23 -10.20
N LEU A 385 7.65 9.56 -11.45
CA LEU A 385 8.97 10.10 -11.72
C LEU A 385 9.13 11.49 -11.08
N LEU A 386 8.18 12.41 -11.29
CA LEU A 386 8.26 13.77 -10.74
C LEU A 386 8.41 13.76 -9.22
N LEU A 387 7.60 12.96 -8.51
CA LEU A 387 7.74 12.78 -7.06
C LEU A 387 9.12 12.22 -6.70
N TRP A 388 9.65 11.24 -7.43
CA TRP A 388 10.99 10.69 -7.17
C TRP A 388 12.10 11.72 -7.36
N CYS A 389 12.01 12.58 -8.39
CA CYS A 389 12.95 13.68 -8.64
C CYS A 389 12.99 14.63 -7.43
N LEU A 390 11.82 15.04 -6.95
CA LEU A 390 11.67 15.95 -5.82
C LEU A 390 12.12 15.33 -4.48
N ILE A 391 11.79 14.06 -4.25
CA ILE A 391 11.89 13.42 -2.92
C ILE A 391 13.22 12.68 -2.69
N GLU A 392 13.77 12.03 -3.73
CA GLU A 392 15.02 11.28 -3.64
C GLU A 392 16.23 12.02 -4.25
N ARG A 393 16.00 12.92 -5.22
CA ARG A 393 17.08 13.71 -5.84
C ARG A 393 17.09 15.18 -5.48
N ARG A 394 15.97 15.73 -4.97
CA ARG A 394 15.79 17.18 -4.72
C ARG A 394 16.17 18.03 -5.94
N LYS A 395 15.83 17.53 -7.13
CA LYS A 395 16.00 18.20 -8.42
C LYS A 395 14.63 18.35 -9.11
N PRO A 396 14.39 19.40 -9.90
CA PRO A 396 13.32 19.40 -10.88
C PRO A 396 13.59 18.32 -11.95
N LEU A 397 12.53 17.87 -12.63
CA LEU A 397 12.61 16.89 -13.71
C LEU A 397 13.41 17.41 -14.91
N SER A 398 13.40 18.72 -15.14
CA SER A 398 14.27 19.41 -16.12
C SER A 398 15.72 19.63 -15.67
N SER A 399 16.16 19.06 -14.53
CA SER A 399 17.56 18.97 -14.13
C SER A 399 18.07 17.52 -14.00
N LEU A 400 17.33 16.52 -14.49
CA LEU A 400 17.80 15.14 -14.50
C LEU A 400 18.94 14.91 -15.50
N ASP A 401 19.96 14.19 -15.04
CA ASP A 401 21.07 13.67 -15.84
C ASP A 401 20.91 12.15 -16.10
N SER A 402 21.88 11.56 -16.80
CA SER A 402 21.87 10.13 -17.14
C SER A 402 22.07 9.21 -15.91
N GLU A 403 22.72 9.68 -14.85
CA GLU A 403 22.91 8.92 -13.61
C GLU A 403 21.62 8.87 -12.79
N ASP A 404 20.89 10.00 -12.70
CA ASP A 404 19.54 10.04 -12.15
C ASP A 404 18.60 9.10 -12.92
N CYS A 405 18.63 9.12 -14.26
CA CYS A 405 17.80 8.24 -15.08
C CYS A 405 18.15 6.76 -14.87
N ALA A 406 19.44 6.42 -14.73
CA ALA A 406 19.88 5.07 -14.36
C ALA A 406 19.41 4.68 -12.95
N ALA A 407 19.44 5.62 -12.00
CA ALA A 407 18.97 5.41 -10.63
C ALA A 407 17.45 5.26 -10.53
N TYR A 408 16.64 6.01 -11.28
CA TYR A 408 15.19 5.82 -11.32
C TYR A 408 14.84 4.43 -11.88
N LYS A 409 15.56 3.98 -12.92
CA LYS A 409 15.44 2.60 -13.43
C LYS A 409 15.76 1.55 -12.36
N ALA A 410 16.79 1.77 -11.53
CA ALA A 410 17.13 0.87 -10.43
C ALA A 410 16.05 0.88 -9.32
N PHE A 411 15.55 2.07 -8.97
CA PHE A 411 14.45 2.26 -8.03
C PHE A 411 13.15 1.56 -8.47
N LEU A 412 12.80 1.60 -9.77
CA LEU A 412 11.66 0.83 -10.30
C LEU A 412 11.86 -0.69 -10.20
N ALA A 413 13.10 -1.17 -10.17
CA ALA A 413 13.41 -2.60 -10.04
C ALA A 413 13.26 -3.12 -8.60
N ASP A 414 13.55 -2.29 -7.59
CA ASP A 414 13.28 -2.60 -6.18
C ASP A 414 12.74 -1.38 -5.41
N VAL A 415 11.42 -1.17 -5.53
CA VAL A 415 10.72 -0.03 -4.89
C VAL A 415 10.73 -0.18 -3.36
N PRO A 416 11.20 0.83 -2.59
CA PRO A 416 11.20 0.82 -1.12
C PRO A 416 9.80 0.74 -0.49
N GLU A 417 9.70 0.30 0.77
CA GLU A 417 8.40 0.09 1.43
C GLU A 417 7.63 1.39 1.69
N GLU A 418 8.31 2.50 1.94
CA GLU A 418 7.71 3.83 2.14
C GLU A 418 7.11 4.42 0.85
N TRP A 419 7.49 3.87 -0.32
CA TRP A 419 6.88 4.16 -1.61
C TRP A 419 5.72 3.22 -1.97
N ILE A 420 5.44 2.20 -1.12
CA ILE A 420 4.36 1.23 -1.32
C ILE A 420 3.17 1.55 -0.41
N SER A 421 2.03 1.86 -1.04
CA SER A 421 0.79 2.28 -0.39
C SER A 421 0.26 1.25 0.62
N ARG A 422 -0.26 1.73 1.75
CA ARG A 422 -1.09 0.88 2.63
C ARG A 422 -2.36 0.48 1.85
N ARG A 423 -2.76 -0.79 1.92
CA ARG A 423 -3.91 -1.31 1.14
C ARG A 423 -5.15 -0.43 1.33
N ARG A 424 -5.75 0.00 0.20
CA ARG A 424 -6.93 0.89 0.12
C ARG A 424 -6.75 2.34 0.63
N ALA A 425 -5.55 2.77 1.04
CA ALA A 425 -5.34 4.18 1.39
C ALA A 425 -5.61 5.09 0.17
N ALA A 426 -6.57 6.01 0.29
CA ALA A 426 -6.85 6.99 -0.75
C ALA A 426 -5.73 8.03 -0.82
N ARG A 427 -5.58 8.70 -1.97
CA ARG A 427 -4.41 9.52 -2.33
C ARG A 427 -3.97 10.54 -1.25
N HIS A 428 -4.93 11.16 -0.59
CA HIS A 428 -4.76 12.17 0.46
C HIS A 428 -4.67 11.61 1.89
N GLN A 429 -4.83 10.29 2.09
CA GLN A 429 -4.81 9.66 3.42
C GLN A 429 -3.39 9.29 3.86
N PRO A 430 -3.07 9.35 5.18
CA PRO A 430 -1.75 8.99 5.69
C PRO A 430 -1.31 7.58 5.27
N GLY A 431 -0.15 7.48 4.63
CA GLY A 431 0.39 6.19 4.15
C GLY A 431 -0.21 5.69 2.84
N TRP A 432 -0.85 6.55 2.04
CA TRP A 432 -0.83 6.36 0.59
C TRP A 432 0.60 6.49 0.05
N ALA A 433 0.90 5.84 -1.07
CA ALA A 433 2.08 6.11 -1.88
C ALA A 433 1.85 5.71 -3.36
N PRO A 434 2.68 6.17 -4.33
CA PRO A 434 2.44 5.97 -5.77
C PRO A 434 2.46 4.52 -6.29
N PHE A 435 2.91 3.54 -5.51
CA PHE A 435 2.97 2.13 -5.91
C PHE A 435 2.08 1.26 -5.03
N ALA A 436 1.27 0.37 -5.63
CA ALA A 436 0.45 -0.61 -4.89
C ALA A 436 1.23 -1.86 -4.42
N GLY A 437 2.51 -1.97 -4.81
CA GLY A 437 3.42 -3.06 -4.52
C GLY A 437 4.67 -2.99 -5.42
N LYS A 438 5.61 -3.93 -5.24
CA LYS A 438 6.79 -4.03 -6.12
C LYS A 438 6.37 -4.41 -7.55
N LEU A 439 6.96 -3.75 -8.54
CA LEU A 439 6.58 -3.88 -9.95
C LEU A 439 7.10 -5.18 -10.59
N THR A 440 6.30 -5.80 -11.45
CA THR A 440 6.76 -6.87 -12.36
C THR A 440 7.69 -6.30 -13.43
N ARG A 441 8.57 -7.11 -14.07
CA ARG A 441 9.39 -6.62 -15.19
C ARG A 441 8.55 -6.02 -16.33
N THR A 442 7.37 -6.57 -16.60
CA THR A 442 6.44 -6.02 -17.60
C THR A 442 5.96 -4.62 -17.20
N SER A 443 5.59 -4.43 -15.93
CA SER A 443 5.20 -3.12 -15.38
C SER A 443 6.37 -2.13 -15.39
N GLN A 444 7.58 -2.56 -15.03
CA GLN A 444 8.80 -1.75 -15.09
C GLN A 444 9.10 -1.31 -16.54
N GLN A 445 9.02 -2.23 -17.50
CA GLN A 445 9.21 -1.94 -18.92
C GLN A 445 8.13 -0.99 -19.45
N HIS A 446 6.88 -1.12 -19.00
CA HIS A 446 5.79 -0.21 -19.35
C HIS A 446 6.08 1.21 -18.86
N ALA A 447 6.41 1.37 -17.57
CA ALA A 447 6.76 2.65 -16.97
C ALA A 447 7.96 3.32 -17.66
N LEU A 448 9.05 2.57 -17.91
CA LEU A 448 10.21 3.07 -18.65
C LEU A 448 9.86 3.48 -20.09
N THR A 449 8.96 2.75 -20.77
CA THR A 449 8.52 3.09 -22.13
C THR A 449 7.72 4.40 -22.16
N ILE A 450 6.83 4.59 -21.18
CA ILE A 450 6.05 5.82 -21.01
C ILE A 450 6.97 7.01 -20.72
N VAL A 451 7.91 6.87 -19.77
CA VAL A 451 8.88 7.91 -19.42
C VAL A 451 9.79 8.27 -20.61
N CYS A 452 10.28 7.29 -21.37
CA CYS A 452 11.07 7.56 -22.59
C CYS A 452 10.25 8.32 -23.66
N ALA A 453 8.97 7.98 -23.82
CA ALA A 453 8.07 8.68 -24.75
C ALA A 453 7.75 10.11 -24.31
N MET A 454 7.72 10.37 -23.00
CA MET A 454 7.62 11.70 -22.41
C MET A 454 8.87 12.53 -22.70
N PHE A 455 10.05 12.06 -22.30
CA PHE A 455 11.30 12.79 -22.51
C PHE A 455 11.63 13.04 -23.98
N ARG A 456 11.31 12.08 -24.86
CA ARG A 456 11.39 12.28 -26.31
C ARG A 456 10.52 13.46 -26.76
N TRP A 457 9.26 13.51 -26.34
CA TRP A 457 8.38 14.62 -26.69
C TRP A 457 8.81 15.96 -26.06
N LEU A 458 9.32 15.95 -24.83
CA LEU A 458 9.82 17.16 -24.17
C LEU A 458 11.02 17.79 -24.91
N VAL A 459 11.83 17.00 -25.61
CA VAL A 459 12.88 17.50 -26.52
C VAL A 459 12.30 17.89 -27.89
N GLU A 460 11.43 17.07 -28.49
CA GLU A 460 10.75 17.39 -29.76
C GLU A 460 9.96 18.71 -29.69
N ALA A 461 9.33 19.00 -28.54
CA ALA A 461 8.62 20.24 -28.24
C ALA A 461 9.53 21.38 -27.75
N ARG A 462 10.86 21.19 -27.72
CA ARG A 462 11.86 22.15 -27.21
C ARG A 462 11.51 22.73 -25.83
N TYR A 463 11.10 21.85 -24.90
CA TYR A 463 11.04 22.15 -23.48
C TYR A 463 12.36 21.79 -22.78
N LEU A 464 12.91 20.62 -23.10
CA LEU A 464 14.28 20.20 -22.72
C LEU A 464 15.25 20.42 -23.88
N ALA A 465 16.51 20.72 -23.56
CA ALA A 465 17.59 20.88 -24.53
C ALA A 465 18.15 19.52 -25.02
N SER A 466 18.16 18.51 -24.16
CA SER A 466 18.68 17.17 -24.45
C SER A 466 17.87 16.08 -23.74
N ASN A 467 18.01 14.82 -24.17
CA ASN A 467 17.32 13.68 -23.55
C ASN A 467 18.30 12.83 -22.70
N PRO A 468 18.25 12.88 -21.35
CA PRO A 468 19.17 12.14 -20.48
C PRO A 468 19.03 10.61 -20.59
N TRP A 469 17.91 10.10 -21.11
CA TRP A 469 17.68 8.66 -21.28
C TRP A 469 18.49 8.02 -22.41
N ILE A 470 19.15 8.80 -23.29
CA ILE A 470 19.92 8.27 -24.43
C ILE A 470 21.03 7.29 -23.97
N HIS A 471 21.68 7.58 -22.85
CA HIS A 471 22.79 6.77 -22.33
C HIS A 471 22.32 5.63 -21.41
N VAL A 472 21.01 5.49 -21.15
CA VAL A 472 20.46 4.49 -20.23
C VAL A 472 19.82 3.35 -21.02
N LYS A 473 20.33 2.12 -20.85
CA LYS A 473 19.71 0.92 -21.45
C LYS A 473 18.35 0.64 -20.80
N THR A 474 17.28 1.19 -21.37
CA THR A 474 15.90 1.11 -20.84
C THR A 474 15.16 -0.17 -21.18
N ARG A 475 15.55 -0.89 -22.25
CA ARG A 475 14.99 -2.21 -22.56
C ARG A 475 15.45 -3.24 -21.54
N LEU A 476 14.52 -3.69 -20.70
CA LEU A 476 14.63 -4.87 -19.87
C LEU A 476 14.48 -6.12 -20.75
N GLY A 477 15.23 -7.17 -20.43
CA GLY A 477 14.95 -8.51 -20.95
C GLY A 477 13.76 -9.13 -20.21
N ASP A 478 13.31 -10.27 -20.73
CA ASP A 478 12.21 -11.06 -20.17
C ASP A 478 12.50 -11.50 -18.71
N ASP A 479 11.47 -11.80 -17.93
CA ASP A 479 11.65 -12.22 -16.55
C ASP A 479 12.01 -13.71 -16.50
N PRO A 480 13.21 -14.10 -16.03
CA PRO A 480 13.61 -15.51 -15.96
C PRO A 480 12.75 -16.35 -14.99
N ARG A 481 11.81 -15.71 -14.26
CA ARG A 481 10.83 -16.36 -13.37
C ARG A 481 9.44 -16.48 -14.02
N HIS A 482 9.21 -15.88 -15.18
CA HIS A 482 7.93 -15.98 -15.90
C HIS A 482 8.02 -17.12 -16.91
N SER A 483 7.32 -18.22 -16.66
CA SER A 483 7.30 -19.34 -17.61
C SER A 483 6.47 -18.97 -18.83
N GLU A 484 6.94 -19.28 -20.05
CA GLU A 484 6.07 -19.27 -21.24
C GLU A 484 4.99 -20.36 -21.14
N LEU A 485 5.19 -21.36 -20.28
CA LEU A 485 4.21 -22.41 -19.95
C LEU A 485 3.15 -21.95 -18.93
N ASP A 486 3.13 -20.68 -18.49
CA ASP A 486 2.06 -20.13 -17.64
C ASP A 486 0.88 -19.57 -18.47
N SER A 487 0.19 -20.46 -19.18
CA SER A 487 -1.02 -20.11 -19.95
C SER A 487 -2.12 -19.52 -19.05
N ARG A 488 -2.59 -18.30 -19.36
CA ARG A 488 -3.73 -17.64 -18.69
C ARG A 488 -5.10 -18.19 -19.15
N ALA A 489 -5.20 -19.50 -19.31
CA ALA A 489 -6.36 -20.20 -19.85
C ALA A 489 -6.86 -21.26 -18.85
N LEU A 490 -8.18 -21.45 -18.77
CA LEU A 490 -8.80 -22.49 -17.95
C LEU A 490 -8.54 -23.87 -18.56
N THR A 491 -8.21 -24.87 -17.74
CA THR A 491 -8.06 -26.28 -18.16
C THR A 491 -9.42 -26.88 -18.56
N PRO A 492 -9.47 -27.98 -19.34
CA PRO A 492 -10.74 -28.62 -19.67
C PRO A 492 -11.51 -29.07 -18.42
N ALA A 493 -10.80 -29.62 -17.43
CA ALA A 493 -11.35 -29.97 -16.12
C ALA A 493 -11.90 -28.76 -15.38
N ALA A 494 -11.18 -27.63 -15.36
CA ALA A 494 -11.66 -26.40 -14.71
C ALA A 494 -12.89 -25.82 -15.42
N TRP A 495 -12.94 -25.87 -16.76
CA TRP A 495 -14.12 -25.46 -17.52
C TRP A 495 -15.34 -26.35 -17.23
N GLY A 496 -15.16 -27.68 -17.30
CA GLY A 496 -16.21 -28.65 -17.01
C GLY A 496 -16.76 -28.52 -15.59
N ALA A 497 -15.89 -28.32 -14.59
CA ALA A 497 -16.27 -28.04 -13.21
C ALA A 497 -17.15 -26.78 -13.06
N ILE A 498 -16.83 -25.71 -13.79
CA ILE A 498 -17.61 -24.47 -13.78
C ILE A 498 -18.98 -24.68 -14.43
N MET A 499 -19.02 -25.28 -15.63
CA MET A 499 -20.28 -25.48 -16.36
C MET A 499 -21.21 -26.46 -15.63
N SER A 500 -20.70 -27.60 -15.14
CA SER A 500 -21.50 -28.57 -14.37
C SER A 500 -22.05 -27.98 -13.06
N TYR A 501 -21.28 -27.11 -12.39
CA TYR A 501 -21.79 -26.36 -11.24
C TYR A 501 -22.93 -25.41 -11.65
N ILE A 502 -22.79 -24.67 -12.75
CA ILE A 502 -23.83 -23.77 -13.26
C ILE A 502 -25.09 -24.55 -13.68
N GLU A 503 -24.94 -25.73 -14.28
CA GLU A 503 -26.04 -26.60 -14.70
C GLU A 503 -26.87 -27.15 -13.52
N THR A 504 -26.21 -27.45 -12.40
CA THR A 504 -26.85 -28.00 -11.19
C THR A 504 -27.55 -26.95 -10.31
N GLN A 505 -27.37 -25.65 -10.55
CA GLN A 505 -28.06 -24.60 -9.76
C GLN A 505 -29.49 -24.36 -10.26
N PRO A 506 -30.42 -23.85 -9.43
CA PRO A 506 -31.77 -23.51 -9.86
C PRO A 506 -31.83 -22.54 -11.07
N PRO A 507 -32.81 -22.68 -11.99
CA PRO A 507 -33.03 -21.74 -13.09
C PRO A 507 -33.17 -20.30 -12.59
N SER A 508 -32.41 -19.38 -13.17
CA SER A 508 -32.45 -17.95 -12.85
C SER A 508 -31.80 -17.13 -13.97
N ALA A 509 -32.19 -15.86 -14.12
CA ALA A 509 -31.57 -14.97 -15.11
C ALA A 509 -30.04 -14.85 -14.91
N ALA A 510 -29.56 -14.88 -13.67
CA ALA A 510 -28.14 -14.89 -13.33
C ALA A 510 -27.42 -16.18 -13.79
N ARG A 511 -28.05 -17.35 -13.60
CA ARG A 511 -27.53 -18.64 -14.13
C ARG A 511 -27.47 -18.63 -15.65
N SER A 512 -28.56 -18.24 -16.32
CA SER A 512 -28.64 -18.22 -17.78
C SER A 512 -27.61 -17.27 -18.41
N ARG A 513 -27.40 -16.09 -17.81
CA ARG A 513 -26.36 -15.14 -18.24
C ARG A 513 -24.95 -15.68 -18.01
N ALA A 514 -24.71 -16.38 -16.90
CA ALA A 514 -23.40 -16.96 -16.59
C ALA A 514 -23.00 -18.06 -17.59
N ALA A 515 -23.90 -19.01 -17.86
CA ALA A 515 -23.69 -20.05 -18.87
C ALA A 515 -23.42 -19.43 -20.26
N PHE A 516 -24.29 -18.51 -20.69
CA PHE A 516 -24.19 -17.82 -21.97
C PHE A 516 -22.85 -17.12 -22.16
N VAL A 517 -22.43 -16.28 -21.21
CA VAL A 517 -21.19 -15.50 -21.36
C VAL A 517 -19.96 -16.40 -21.38
N LEU A 518 -19.96 -17.54 -20.67
CA LEU A 518 -18.87 -18.51 -20.75
C LEU A 518 -18.81 -19.16 -22.14
N ASP A 519 -19.88 -19.81 -22.60
CA ASP A 519 -19.88 -20.53 -23.88
C ASP A 519 -19.69 -19.61 -25.10
N PHE A 520 -20.32 -18.43 -25.08
CA PHE A 520 -20.15 -17.43 -26.14
C PHE A 520 -18.73 -16.87 -26.15
N SER A 521 -18.13 -16.58 -24.99
CA SER A 521 -16.73 -16.13 -24.93
C SER A 521 -15.75 -17.21 -25.40
N LEU A 522 -16.02 -18.49 -25.12
CA LEU A 522 -15.23 -19.62 -25.60
C LEU A 522 -15.31 -19.79 -27.12
N GLY A 523 -16.48 -19.57 -27.71
CA GLY A 523 -16.71 -19.70 -29.16
C GLY A 523 -16.27 -18.50 -30.00
N VAL A 524 -16.35 -17.27 -29.47
CA VAL A 524 -16.18 -16.03 -30.24
C VAL A 524 -14.92 -15.23 -29.86
N GLY A 525 -14.47 -15.29 -28.60
CA GLY A 525 -13.19 -14.68 -28.17
C GLY A 525 -13.17 -13.15 -28.11
N LEU A 526 -14.32 -12.49 -27.94
CA LEU A 526 -14.41 -11.03 -27.76
C LEU A 526 -13.63 -10.54 -26.53
N ARG A 527 -13.24 -9.26 -26.52
CA ARG A 527 -12.89 -8.55 -25.27
C ARG A 527 -14.15 -8.35 -24.43
N SER A 528 -14.01 -8.22 -23.12
CA SER A 528 -15.15 -7.96 -22.23
C SER A 528 -15.86 -6.64 -22.56
N ALA A 529 -15.13 -5.59 -22.92
CA ALA A 529 -15.74 -4.32 -23.36
C ALA A 529 -16.50 -4.47 -24.70
N GLU A 530 -15.95 -5.22 -25.66
CA GLU A 530 -16.61 -5.52 -26.94
C GLU A 530 -17.90 -6.33 -26.72
N LEU A 531 -17.87 -7.31 -25.82
CA LEU A 531 -19.03 -8.14 -25.46
C LEU A 531 -20.15 -7.37 -24.73
N ILE A 532 -19.79 -6.40 -23.89
CA ILE A 532 -20.74 -5.55 -23.13
C ILE A 532 -21.38 -4.48 -24.02
N ALA A 533 -20.63 -3.94 -24.98
CA ALA A 533 -21.10 -2.89 -25.88
C ALA A 533 -21.98 -3.42 -27.03
N ALA A 534 -21.82 -4.70 -27.40
CA ALA A 534 -22.58 -5.30 -28.49
C ALA A 534 -24.09 -5.39 -28.19
N THR A 535 -24.88 -5.21 -29.25
CA THR A 535 -26.34 -5.32 -29.31
C THR A 535 -26.74 -6.50 -30.20
N LEU A 536 -28.04 -6.78 -30.33
CA LEU A 536 -28.52 -7.77 -31.29
C LEU A 536 -28.45 -7.24 -32.73
N GLY A 537 -28.65 -5.93 -32.94
CA GLY A 537 -28.58 -5.28 -34.25
C GLY A 537 -27.20 -5.29 -34.91
N ASP A 538 -26.14 -5.53 -34.13
CA ASP A 538 -24.78 -5.69 -34.65
C ASP A 538 -24.57 -7.03 -35.40
N PHE A 539 -25.46 -8.02 -35.23
CA PHE A 539 -25.29 -9.34 -35.87
C PHE A 539 -25.69 -9.29 -37.35
N VAL A 540 -24.75 -9.60 -38.23
CA VAL A 540 -24.96 -9.67 -39.69
C VAL A 540 -24.82 -11.10 -40.20
N GLN A 541 -25.43 -11.40 -41.34
CA GLN A 541 -25.17 -12.63 -42.08
C GLN A 541 -24.20 -12.36 -43.24
N VAL A 542 -23.22 -13.25 -43.40
CA VAL A 542 -22.27 -13.29 -44.52
C VAL A 542 -22.27 -14.71 -45.04
N ASP A 543 -22.65 -14.91 -46.30
CA ASP A 543 -22.72 -16.23 -46.96
C ASP A 543 -23.51 -17.30 -46.17
N GLY A 544 -24.59 -16.88 -45.49
CA GLY A 544 -25.44 -17.73 -44.64
C GLY A 544 -24.89 -17.99 -43.22
N HIS A 545 -23.71 -17.46 -42.89
CA HIS A 545 -23.10 -17.58 -41.57
C HIS A 545 -23.25 -16.29 -40.75
N TRP A 546 -23.45 -16.43 -39.43
CA TRP A 546 -23.52 -15.29 -38.52
C TRP A 546 -22.13 -14.71 -38.23
N ALA A 547 -22.05 -13.38 -38.27
CA ALA A 547 -20.85 -12.62 -37.97
C ALA A 547 -21.19 -11.36 -37.17
N LEU A 548 -20.19 -10.83 -36.46
CA LEU A 548 -20.30 -9.64 -35.63
C LEU A 548 -19.19 -8.63 -36.03
N PRO A 549 -19.52 -7.46 -36.60
CA PRO A 549 -18.57 -6.36 -36.78
C PRO A 549 -18.22 -5.78 -35.41
N VAL A 550 -16.93 -5.60 -35.13
CA VAL A 550 -16.43 -5.13 -33.82
C VAL A 550 -15.46 -3.98 -34.01
N HIS A 551 -15.78 -2.83 -33.41
CA HIS A 551 -14.90 -1.66 -33.36
C HIS A 551 -13.88 -1.81 -32.22
N GLY A 552 -12.72 -2.38 -32.51
CA GLY A 552 -11.70 -2.73 -31.53
C GLY A 552 -10.74 -1.59 -31.15
N LYS A 553 -10.01 -1.82 -30.05
CA LYS A 553 -8.94 -0.94 -29.53
C LYS A 553 -8.03 -0.40 -30.65
N GLY A 554 -7.86 0.92 -30.67
CA GLY A 554 -7.10 1.63 -31.72
C GLY A 554 -7.92 1.98 -32.97
N LYS A 555 -9.25 2.08 -32.85
CA LYS A 555 -10.22 2.38 -33.94
C LYS A 555 -10.14 1.38 -35.10
N ARG A 556 -9.91 0.09 -34.81
CA ARG A 556 -9.78 -0.96 -35.83
C ARG A 556 -11.04 -1.80 -35.91
N ASN A 557 -11.77 -1.67 -37.02
CA ASN A 557 -12.85 -2.58 -37.37
C ASN A 557 -12.27 -3.98 -37.64
N ARG A 558 -12.96 -5.01 -37.16
CA ARG A 558 -12.82 -6.39 -37.64
C ARG A 558 -14.19 -7.06 -37.68
N THR A 559 -14.39 -8.00 -38.59
CA THR A 559 -15.55 -8.90 -38.56
C THR A 559 -15.14 -10.18 -37.83
N VAL A 560 -15.92 -10.59 -36.84
CA VAL A 560 -15.69 -11.76 -36.00
C VAL A 560 -16.73 -12.81 -36.37
N ALA A 561 -16.31 -14.02 -36.74
CA ALA A 561 -17.24 -15.11 -37.03
C ALA A 561 -17.95 -15.56 -35.74
N VAL A 562 -19.22 -15.92 -35.83
CA VAL A 562 -20.02 -16.44 -34.71
C VAL A 562 -20.39 -17.91 -35.00
N PRO A 563 -19.59 -18.89 -34.54
CA PRO A 563 -19.85 -20.30 -34.85
C PRO A 563 -21.19 -20.77 -34.28
N GLY A 564 -21.82 -21.76 -34.92
CA GLY A 564 -23.16 -22.24 -34.54
C GLY A 564 -23.32 -22.68 -33.07
N GLN A 565 -22.24 -23.04 -32.36
CA GLN A 565 -22.28 -23.28 -30.92
C GLN A 565 -22.54 -22.01 -30.10
N ALA A 566 -21.95 -20.87 -30.49
CA ALA A 566 -22.17 -19.57 -29.87
C ALA A 566 -23.58 -19.04 -30.20
N VAL A 567 -24.07 -19.30 -31.42
CA VAL A 567 -25.48 -19.01 -31.79
C VAL A 567 -26.45 -19.78 -30.91
N ARG A 568 -26.27 -21.11 -30.72
CA ARG A 568 -27.13 -21.91 -29.82
C ARG A 568 -27.08 -21.45 -28.36
N ALA A 569 -25.91 -21.02 -27.87
CA ALA A 569 -25.78 -20.43 -26.54
C ALA A 569 -26.56 -19.10 -26.42
N LEU A 570 -26.47 -18.25 -27.45
CA LEU A 570 -27.22 -16.99 -27.54
C LEU A 570 -28.73 -17.23 -27.63
N GLU A 571 -29.21 -18.13 -28.48
CA GLU A 571 -30.64 -18.46 -28.61
C GLU A 571 -31.24 -19.04 -27.31
N THR A 572 -30.44 -19.81 -26.57
CA THR A 572 -30.82 -20.31 -25.24
C THR A 572 -30.94 -19.17 -24.23
N TYR A 573 -30.08 -18.16 -24.32
CA TYR A 573 -30.13 -16.95 -23.49
C TYR A 573 -31.27 -16.00 -23.89
N LEU A 574 -31.53 -15.81 -25.18
CA LEU A 574 -32.66 -15.04 -25.71
C LEU A 574 -33.98 -15.63 -25.23
N ARG A 575 -34.16 -16.96 -25.34
CA ARG A 575 -35.32 -17.67 -24.78
C ARG A 575 -35.47 -17.43 -23.26
N ALA A 576 -34.36 -17.43 -22.52
CA ALA A 576 -34.36 -17.14 -21.08
C ALA A 576 -34.62 -15.65 -20.73
N ARG A 577 -34.59 -14.74 -21.73
CA ARG A 577 -35.00 -13.33 -21.63
C ARG A 577 -36.42 -13.07 -22.14
N GLY A 578 -37.11 -14.10 -22.68
CA GLY A 578 -38.39 -13.94 -23.37
C GLY A 578 -38.29 -13.35 -24.79
N LEU A 579 -37.09 -13.34 -25.37
CA LEU A 579 -36.82 -12.84 -26.72
C LEU A 579 -36.89 -13.97 -27.77
N PRO A 580 -37.21 -13.66 -29.04
CA PRO A 580 -37.24 -14.65 -30.12
C PRO A 580 -35.85 -15.16 -30.51
N GLN A 581 -35.80 -16.10 -31.46
CA GLN A 581 -34.54 -16.58 -32.05
C GLN A 581 -33.78 -15.44 -32.76
N LEU A 582 -32.45 -15.58 -32.88
CA LEU A 582 -31.56 -14.49 -33.32
C LEU A 582 -32.01 -13.84 -34.63
N ALA A 583 -32.37 -14.62 -35.64
CA ALA A 583 -32.79 -14.13 -36.96
C ALA A 583 -33.96 -13.12 -36.92
N LEU A 584 -34.87 -13.27 -35.95
CA LEU A 584 -35.99 -12.36 -35.73
C LEU A 584 -35.65 -11.28 -34.70
N ALA A 585 -34.88 -11.62 -33.65
CA ALA A 585 -34.47 -10.68 -32.60
C ALA A 585 -33.57 -9.54 -33.10
N VAL A 586 -32.81 -9.75 -34.19
CA VAL A 586 -32.07 -8.70 -34.91
C VAL A 586 -33.02 -7.66 -35.52
N GLN A 587 -34.21 -8.08 -35.96
CA GLN A 587 -35.19 -7.24 -36.67
C GLN A 587 -36.16 -6.56 -35.71
N GLU A 588 -36.74 -7.31 -34.77
CA GLU A 588 -37.72 -6.81 -33.80
C GLU A 588 -37.08 -6.04 -32.64
N THR A 589 -35.85 -6.42 -32.23
CA THR A 589 -35.18 -5.87 -31.05
C THR A 589 -33.70 -5.50 -31.28
N PRO A 590 -33.33 -4.76 -32.36
CA PRO A 590 -31.93 -4.48 -32.69
C PRO A 590 -31.16 -3.82 -31.54
N TYR A 591 -31.76 -2.85 -30.85
CA TYR A 591 -31.11 -2.13 -29.75
C TYR A 591 -30.99 -2.93 -28.44
N ALA A 592 -31.52 -4.15 -28.37
CA ALA A 592 -31.38 -4.98 -27.17
C ALA A 592 -29.90 -5.35 -26.95
N PRO A 593 -29.38 -5.26 -25.72
CA PRO A 593 -27.99 -5.56 -25.42
C PRO A 593 -27.71 -7.06 -25.56
N LEU A 594 -26.52 -7.42 -26.02
CA LEU A 594 -26.09 -8.82 -26.15
C LEU A 594 -26.00 -9.50 -24.77
N VAL A 595 -25.48 -8.80 -23.76
CA VAL A 595 -25.47 -9.25 -22.36
C VAL A 595 -26.28 -8.28 -21.50
N ALA A 596 -27.46 -8.70 -21.04
CA ALA A 596 -28.35 -7.82 -20.27
C ALA A 596 -28.03 -7.80 -18.76
N SER A 597 -28.45 -6.73 -18.09
CA SER A 597 -28.57 -6.74 -16.63
C SER A 597 -29.61 -7.79 -16.18
N VAL A 598 -29.52 -8.19 -14.92
CA VAL A 598 -30.47 -9.13 -14.29
C VAL A 598 -31.65 -8.39 -13.63
N ASN A 599 -31.44 -7.11 -13.30
CA ASN A 599 -32.46 -6.24 -12.69
C ASN A 599 -33.26 -5.47 -13.76
N ASP A 600 -32.72 -5.39 -14.99
CA ASP A 600 -33.30 -4.72 -16.15
C ASP A 600 -32.82 -5.48 -17.40
N THR A 601 -33.73 -6.09 -18.16
CA THR A 601 -33.40 -6.88 -19.35
C THR A 601 -33.21 -6.04 -20.62
N THR A 602 -33.50 -4.75 -20.55
CA THR A 602 -33.34 -3.74 -21.62
C THR A 602 -31.99 -3.03 -21.53
N ALA A 603 -31.47 -2.79 -20.33
CA ALA A 603 -30.13 -2.25 -20.11
C ALA A 603 -29.02 -3.33 -20.22
N SER A 604 -27.86 -2.96 -20.77
CA SER A 604 -26.68 -3.83 -20.77
C SER A 604 -26.18 -4.07 -19.34
N VAL A 605 -25.60 -5.25 -19.08
CA VAL A 605 -24.79 -5.42 -17.88
C VAL A 605 -23.44 -4.76 -18.11
N GLY A 606 -23.02 -3.88 -17.21
CA GLY A 606 -21.68 -3.34 -17.26
C GLY A 606 -20.61 -4.25 -16.66
N TYR A 607 -19.37 -3.76 -16.68
CA TYR A 607 -18.20 -4.57 -16.40
C TYR A 607 -18.09 -5.10 -14.96
N ARG A 608 -18.50 -4.32 -13.92
CA ARG A 608 -18.35 -4.77 -12.53
C ARG A 608 -19.36 -5.84 -12.17
N SER A 609 -20.62 -5.61 -12.52
CA SER A 609 -21.73 -6.52 -12.30
C SER A 609 -21.49 -7.84 -13.05
N LEU A 610 -20.98 -7.78 -14.29
CA LEU A 610 -20.57 -8.97 -15.04
C LEU A 610 -19.36 -9.67 -14.38
N TYR A 611 -18.32 -8.93 -14.01
CA TYR A 611 -17.11 -9.47 -13.40
C TYR A 611 -17.37 -10.17 -12.05
N ASP A 612 -18.00 -9.48 -11.09
CA ASP A 612 -18.24 -10.04 -9.76
C ASP A 612 -19.19 -11.23 -9.84
N SER A 613 -20.24 -11.13 -10.67
CA SER A 613 -21.17 -12.24 -10.90
C SER A 613 -20.45 -13.47 -11.45
N LEU A 614 -19.65 -13.32 -12.52
CA LEU A 614 -18.91 -14.45 -13.10
C LEU A 614 -17.79 -14.96 -12.19
N LYS A 615 -17.14 -14.10 -11.39
CA LYS A 615 -16.16 -14.56 -10.39
C LYS A 615 -16.80 -15.42 -9.30
N VAL A 616 -18.01 -15.10 -8.85
CA VAL A 616 -18.76 -15.95 -7.91
C VAL A 616 -19.13 -17.27 -8.58
N TRP A 617 -19.69 -17.25 -9.79
CA TRP A 617 -20.04 -18.47 -10.54
C TRP A 617 -18.84 -19.39 -10.80
N MET A 618 -17.75 -18.86 -11.39
CA MET A 618 -16.53 -19.62 -11.62
C MET A 618 -15.89 -20.09 -10.31
N GLY A 619 -15.79 -19.20 -9.32
CA GLY A 619 -15.17 -19.48 -8.03
C GLY A 619 -15.88 -20.57 -7.24
N ASN A 620 -17.22 -20.61 -7.30
CA ASN A 620 -18.02 -21.65 -6.66
C ASN A 620 -17.81 -23.01 -7.37
N GLY A 621 -17.88 -23.06 -8.70
CA GLY A 621 -17.67 -24.31 -9.45
C GLY A 621 -16.28 -24.92 -9.26
N ILE A 622 -15.23 -24.08 -9.31
CA ILE A 622 -13.84 -24.50 -9.02
C ILE A 622 -13.70 -25.04 -7.59
N ARG A 623 -14.35 -24.42 -6.61
CA ARG A 623 -14.32 -24.89 -5.22
C ARG A 623 -15.07 -26.21 -5.04
N ALA A 624 -16.25 -26.34 -5.66
CA ALA A 624 -17.17 -27.47 -5.52
C ALA A 624 -16.71 -28.76 -6.22
N SER A 625 -15.95 -28.69 -7.32
CA SER A 625 -15.39 -29.87 -7.99
C SER A 625 -14.57 -30.74 -7.04
N ARG A 626 -14.62 -32.06 -7.20
CA ARG A 626 -13.81 -33.03 -6.44
C ARG A 626 -12.57 -33.48 -7.19
N ASP A 627 -12.54 -33.20 -8.48
CA ASP A 627 -11.64 -33.76 -9.49
C ASP A 627 -10.41 -32.86 -9.70
N LEU A 628 -10.55 -31.56 -9.45
CA LEU A 628 -9.47 -30.59 -9.48
C LEU A 628 -8.59 -30.69 -8.22
N THR A 629 -7.28 -30.81 -8.42
CA THR A 629 -6.28 -30.72 -7.34
C THR A 629 -6.23 -29.31 -6.74
N SER A 630 -5.71 -29.16 -5.52
CA SER A 630 -5.55 -27.84 -4.87
C SER A 630 -4.77 -26.84 -5.72
N ALA A 631 -3.70 -27.28 -6.41
CA ALA A 631 -2.89 -26.41 -7.26
C ALA A 631 -3.62 -25.93 -8.53
N GLU A 632 -4.49 -26.77 -9.10
CA GLU A 632 -5.37 -26.39 -10.20
C GLU A 632 -6.46 -25.43 -9.71
N LYS A 633 -7.07 -25.68 -8.55
CA LYS A 633 -8.06 -24.78 -7.94
C LYS A 633 -7.45 -23.41 -7.66
N ASP A 634 -6.29 -23.35 -7.02
CA ASP A 634 -5.56 -22.10 -6.75
C ASP A 634 -5.16 -21.36 -8.03
N THR A 635 -5.00 -22.07 -9.14
CA THR A 635 -4.70 -21.50 -10.46
C THR A 635 -5.94 -20.99 -11.18
N ALA A 636 -7.00 -21.79 -11.26
CA ALA A 636 -8.27 -21.40 -11.87
C ALA A 636 -8.96 -20.26 -11.09
N LEU A 637 -8.81 -20.20 -9.76
CA LEU A 637 -9.33 -19.09 -8.94
C LEU A 637 -8.69 -17.73 -9.28
N ARG A 638 -7.52 -17.70 -9.94
CA ARG A 638 -6.89 -16.48 -10.48
C ARG A 638 -7.53 -15.99 -11.79
N ALA A 639 -8.42 -16.74 -12.43
CA ALA A 639 -8.97 -16.41 -13.75
C ALA A 639 -9.82 -15.12 -13.76
N SER A 640 -9.44 -14.15 -14.60
CA SER A 640 -10.19 -12.92 -14.87
C SER A 640 -11.20 -13.11 -16.01
N LEU A 641 -12.04 -12.11 -16.32
CA LEU A 641 -12.86 -12.20 -17.54
C LEU A 641 -12.00 -12.33 -18.81
N HIS A 642 -10.80 -11.73 -18.82
CA HIS A 642 -9.87 -11.86 -19.96
C HIS A 642 -9.32 -13.29 -20.12
N TRP A 643 -9.33 -14.13 -19.08
CA TRP A 643 -8.99 -15.55 -19.21
C TRP A 643 -9.98 -16.32 -20.10
N LEU A 644 -11.23 -15.86 -20.25
CA LEU A 644 -12.19 -16.50 -21.17
C LEU A 644 -11.70 -16.38 -22.63
N ARG A 645 -11.23 -15.19 -23.01
CA ARG A 645 -10.61 -14.93 -24.32
C ARG A 645 -9.28 -15.67 -24.50
N HIS A 646 -8.43 -15.75 -23.47
CA HIS A 646 -7.24 -16.63 -23.53
C HIS A 646 -7.62 -18.11 -23.68
N THR A 647 -8.71 -18.56 -23.05
CA THR A 647 -9.21 -19.93 -23.15
C THR A 647 -9.75 -20.21 -24.54
N CYS A 648 -10.49 -19.28 -25.16
CA CYS A 648 -10.82 -19.33 -26.59
C CYS A 648 -9.55 -19.48 -27.46
N GLY A 649 -8.56 -18.59 -27.27
CA GLY A 649 -7.30 -18.63 -28.04
C GLY A 649 -6.57 -19.97 -27.97
N THR A 650 -6.31 -20.47 -26.76
CA THR A 650 -5.63 -21.77 -26.57
C THR A 650 -6.47 -22.96 -27.06
N ARG A 651 -7.78 -23.00 -26.74
CA ARG A 651 -8.66 -24.11 -27.15
C ARG A 651 -8.95 -24.14 -28.65
N SER A 652 -8.78 -23.03 -29.37
CA SER A 652 -8.87 -22.99 -30.84
C SER A 652 -7.60 -23.55 -31.50
N LEU A 653 -6.40 -23.20 -31.01
CA LEU A 653 -5.15 -23.80 -31.51
C LEU A 653 -5.10 -25.33 -31.27
N GLU A 654 -5.47 -25.78 -30.06
CA GLU A 654 -5.60 -27.22 -29.72
C GLU A 654 -6.61 -27.98 -30.60
N ARG A 655 -7.53 -27.28 -31.27
CA ARG A 655 -8.52 -27.84 -32.19
C ARG A 655 -8.15 -27.65 -33.66
N GLY A 656 -6.91 -27.24 -33.95
CA GLY A 656 -6.39 -27.12 -35.30
C GLY A 656 -6.72 -25.82 -36.04
N VAL A 657 -7.33 -24.82 -35.38
CA VAL A 657 -7.53 -23.50 -36.00
C VAL A 657 -6.16 -22.85 -36.25
N THR A 658 -5.92 -22.34 -37.45
CA THR A 658 -4.60 -21.83 -37.82
C THR A 658 -4.32 -20.48 -37.16
N VAL A 659 -3.02 -20.15 -37.02
CA VAL A 659 -2.59 -18.87 -36.42
C VAL A 659 -3.14 -17.63 -37.18
N PRO A 660 -3.20 -17.58 -38.52
CA PRO A 660 -3.81 -16.46 -39.25
C PRO A 660 -5.32 -16.31 -38.99
N GLU A 661 -6.09 -17.40 -39.01
CA GLU A 661 -7.54 -17.37 -38.73
C GLU A 661 -7.81 -16.85 -37.31
N LEU A 662 -7.09 -17.38 -36.33
CA LEU A 662 -7.21 -16.96 -34.93
C LEU A 662 -6.72 -15.51 -34.72
N GLN A 663 -5.70 -15.07 -35.47
CA GLN A 663 -5.24 -13.68 -35.46
C GLN A 663 -6.33 -12.73 -35.98
N GLY A 664 -7.04 -13.10 -37.04
CA GLY A 664 -8.17 -12.36 -37.60
C GLY A 664 -9.33 -12.27 -36.61
N GLN A 665 -9.84 -13.42 -36.15
CA GLN A 665 -10.93 -13.54 -35.17
C GLN A 665 -10.69 -12.70 -33.91
N LEU A 666 -9.49 -12.82 -33.33
CA LEU A 666 -9.12 -12.09 -32.12
C LEU A 666 -8.74 -10.62 -32.39
N GLY A 667 -8.40 -10.24 -33.62
CA GLY A 667 -7.98 -8.88 -33.97
C GLY A 667 -6.58 -8.52 -33.45
N HIS A 668 -5.61 -9.41 -33.62
CA HIS A 668 -4.24 -9.20 -33.15
C HIS A 668 -3.34 -8.55 -34.22
N ALA A 669 -2.72 -7.42 -33.87
CA ALA A 669 -1.87 -6.64 -34.78
C ALA A 669 -0.47 -7.26 -35.01
N ASP A 670 0.06 -7.99 -34.03
CA ASP A 670 1.32 -8.76 -34.13
C ASP A 670 0.99 -10.27 -33.99
N PRO A 671 1.33 -11.12 -34.98
CA PRO A 671 1.14 -12.58 -34.90
C PRO A 671 1.75 -13.23 -33.65
N ARG A 672 2.83 -12.67 -33.09
CA ARG A 672 3.44 -13.12 -31.82
C ARG A 672 2.47 -13.08 -30.65
N THR A 673 1.46 -12.21 -30.70
CA THR A 673 0.39 -12.13 -29.69
C THR A 673 -0.50 -13.37 -29.73
N THR A 674 -0.71 -13.97 -30.91
CA THR A 674 -1.47 -15.20 -31.11
C THR A 674 -0.63 -16.44 -30.82
N MET A 675 0.67 -16.44 -31.15
CA MET A 675 1.57 -17.57 -30.83
C MET A 675 1.70 -17.84 -29.32
N ARG A 676 1.50 -16.82 -28.46
CA ARG A 676 1.47 -16.95 -26.99
C ARG A 676 0.39 -17.89 -26.42
N TYR A 677 -0.58 -18.35 -27.22
CA TYR A 677 -1.59 -19.31 -26.77
C TYR A 677 -1.13 -20.77 -26.82
N GLY A 678 0.00 -21.05 -27.50
CA GLY A 678 0.53 -22.40 -27.73
C GLY A 678 1.19 -23.02 -26.50
N LYS A 679 0.39 -23.51 -25.55
CA LYS A 679 0.92 -24.36 -24.46
C LYS A 679 1.29 -25.76 -24.96
N THR A 680 0.41 -26.31 -25.81
CA THR A 680 0.54 -27.59 -26.52
C THR A 680 1.75 -27.63 -27.45
N GLN A 681 2.19 -26.44 -27.93
CA GLN A 681 3.32 -26.33 -28.84
C GLN A 681 4.61 -26.97 -28.32
N LEU A 682 4.85 -27.14 -27.02
CA LEU A 682 6.08 -27.82 -26.59
C LEU A 682 6.06 -29.32 -26.97
N GLN A 683 4.94 -30.01 -26.71
CA GLN A 683 4.76 -31.42 -27.08
C GLN A 683 4.59 -31.58 -28.60
N GLU A 684 3.80 -30.71 -29.24
CA GLU A 684 3.61 -30.73 -30.68
C GLU A 684 4.90 -30.41 -31.45
N ARG A 685 5.71 -29.45 -30.96
CA ARG A 685 7.05 -29.14 -31.52
C ARG A 685 8.02 -30.27 -31.25
N GLN A 686 8.00 -30.90 -30.07
CA GLN A 686 8.81 -32.08 -29.81
C GLN A 686 8.47 -33.18 -30.84
N SER A 687 7.19 -33.57 -30.97
CA SER A 687 6.81 -34.61 -31.94
C SER A 687 6.90 -34.18 -33.41
N ALA A 688 6.92 -32.88 -33.72
CA ALA A 688 7.23 -32.38 -35.05
C ALA A 688 8.73 -32.42 -35.35
N PHE A 689 9.59 -32.16 -34.36
CA PHE A 689 11.05 -32.33 -34.49
C PHE A 689 11.41 -33.82 -34.54
N GLU A 690 10.80 -34.66 -33.71
CA GLU A 690 10.95 -36.12 -33.77
C GLU A 690 10.61 -36.62 -35.19
N ARG A 691 9.45 -36.25 -35.75
CA ARG A 691 9.07 -36.59 -37.15
C ARG A 691 9.92 -35.94 -38.25
N ALA A 692 10.70 -34.90 -37.96
CA ALA A 692 11.54 -34.21 -38.94
C ALA A 692 12.99 -34.71 -38.92
N PHE A 693 13.38 -35.46 -37.89
CA PHE A 693 14.72 -36.03 -37.70
C PHE A 693 14.68 -37.55 -37.45
N SER A 694 13.56 -38.20 -37.79
CA SER A 694 13.34 -39.66 -37.86
C SER A 694 13.31 -40.15 -39.30
#